data_AF-A0A378BEY7-F1
#
_entry.id   AF-A0A378BEY7-F1
#
_cell.length_a   1.000
_cell.length_b   1.000
_cell.length_c   1.000
_cell.angle_alpha   90.00
_cell.angle_beta   90.00
_cell.angle_gamma   90.00
#
_symmetry.space_group_name_H-M   'P 1'
#
loop_
_entity.id
_entity.type
_entity.pdbx_description
1 polymer ?
#
loop_
_entity_poly.entity_id
_entity_poly.type
_entity_poly.pdbx_seq_one_letter_code
_entity_poly.pdbx_strand_id
1 'polypeptide(L)'
;MSYTPMSDLGQQGLFDITRLLLQQPDLAALSETLTRLVQQSALADEAAIILWNAGNHRAARYACDEAGHPVSYEDETVLAHGPVRRLLSRPDALHCDHETFADTWPQLIRSGLYRPFGYYSLLPLAADGRIFGGCEFLRRDNRPWSEKEFQRLHTFAQIVAVVTEQIQNRVSNNVDYDLLCHERDNFRILVAITNAVLSRLDIDELVSEVAKEIHRYFRIDAISVVLRSDRKGKLNIYSTHYLDASHPVHDQSEVDEAGTLTERVFKSKEMLLLNLHEHDTLAPYEKMLFEMWGNKIQTLCLLPLMSGNTLLGVLKLAQCDEQVFTTTNLKLLRQIAERVSIAIDNALAYREIQRLKERLVDENLALTEQLNNVESEFGEIIGRSEAMNNVLKQVEMVAHSDSTVLILGETGTGKELIARAIHNLSGRNGRRMVKMNCAAMPAGLLESDLFGHERGAFTGASAQRIGRFELADKSSLFLDEVGDMPLELQPKLLRVLQEQEFERLGSNKLIQTDVRLIAATNRDLKQMVIDREFRSDLYYRLNVFPIHLPPLRERPDDIPLLVKAFTFKIARRMGRNIDQHSGGNPAHSDAYGVAGQRARAGKRYRTGGIAHPRQTYCSSPCRSGISWKPRGRRRSCLRKVRMNIS
;
A
#
# COMPACT_ATOMS: atom_id res chain seq x y z
N MET A 1 48.45 -34.69 -58.24
CA MET A 1 48.38 -35.95 -59.02
C MET A 1 47.02 -36.02 -59.70
N SER A 2 46.93 -36.75 -60.82
CA SER A 2 45.68 -37.23 -61.46
C SER A 2 44.43 -36.34 -61.40
N TYR A 3 44.07 -35.73 -62.54
CA TYR A 3 42.66 -35.45 -62.83
C TYR A 3 41.85 -36.75 -62.78
N THR A 4 40.69 -36.72 -62.11
CA THR A 4 39.67 -37.78 -62.19
C THR A 4 38.44 -37.19 -62.89
N PRO A 5 37.90 -37.83 -63.94
CA PRO A 5 36.82 -37.23 -64.74
C PRO A 5 35.49 -37.15 -63.97
N MET A 6 34.65 -36.18 -64.35
CA MET A 6 33.36 -35.89 -63.72
C MET A 6 32.27 -36.91 -64.10
N SER A 7 32.31 -38.10 -63.52
CA SER A 7 31.22 -39.08 -63.55
C SER A 7 30.74 -39.39 -62.12
N ASP A 8 29.45 -39.11 -61.89
CA ASP A 8 28.68 -39.27 -60.66
C ASP A 8 29.13 -38.49 -59.41
N LEU A 9 28.17 -37.78 -58.80
CA LEU A 9 28.30 -37.13 -57.50
C LEU A 9 28.21 -38.20 -56.40
N GLY A 10 29.34 -38.84 -56.11
CA GLY A 10 29.47 -39.74 -54.96
C GLY A 10 29.14 -39.02 -53.65
N GLN A 11 28.70 -39.80 -52.64
CA GLN A 11 28.18 -39.29 -51.36
C GLN A 11 29.11 -38.29 -50.65
N GLN A 12 30.43 -38.41 -50.83
CA GLN A 12 31.43 -37.48 -50.30
C GLN A 12 31.29 -36.07 -50.88
N GLY A 13 31.13 -35.92 -52.20
CA GLY A 13 30.99 -34.60 -52.83
C GLY A 13 29.71 -33.88 -52.42
N LEU A 14 28.61 -34.63 -52.23
CA LEU A 14 27.37 -34.10 -51.65
C LEU A 14 27.56 -33.64 -50.20
N PHE A 15 28.28 -34.43 -49.39
CA PHE A 15 28.56 -34.13 -48.00
C PHE A 15 29.40 -32.85 -47.84
N ASP A 16 30.45 -32.69 -48.65
CA ASP A 16 31.30 -31.49 -48.62
C ASP A 16 30.54 -30.23 -49.08
N ILE A 17 29.70 -30.33 -50.11
CA ILE A 17 28.78 -29.25 -50.53
C ILE A 17 27.82 -28.87 -49.40
N THR A 18 27.19 -29.88 -48.76
CA THR A 18 26.23 -29.67 -47.67
C THR A 18 26.91 -29.00 -46.47
N ARG A 19 28.13 -29.42 -46.13
CA ARG A 19 28.94 -28.84 -45.07
C ARG A 19 29.34 -27.39 -45.37
N LEU A 20 29.76 -27.09 -46.61
CA LEU A 20 30.15 -25.73 -47.01
C LEU A 20 28.97 -24.75 -46.92
N LEU A 21 27.77 -25.20 -47.31
CA LEU A 21 26.55 -24.40 -47.20
C LEU A 21 26.09 -24.24 -45.73
N LEU A 22 26.10 -25.31 -44.92
CA LEU A 22 25.74 -25.26 -43.49
C LEU A 22 26.64 -24.35 -42.63
N GLN A 23 27.84 -24.03 -43.12
CA GLN A 23 28.81 -23.16 -42.43
C GLN A 23 28.61 -21.66 -42.69
N GLN A 24 27.68 -21.26 -43.57
CA GLN A 24 27.48 -19.84 -43.90
C GLN A 24 26.80 -19.07 -42.74
N PRO A 25 27.25 -17.83 -42.45
CA PRO A 25 26.75 -17.05 -41.32
C PRO A 25 25.35 -16.46 -41.56
N ASP A 26 25.06 -16.07 -42.81
CA ASP A 26 23.86 -15.35 -43.22
C ASP A 26 23.43 -15.72 -44.66
N LEU A 27 22.27 -15.18 -45.07
CA LEU A 27 21.65 -15.47 -46.37
C LEU A 27 22.41 -14.88 -47.57
N ALA A 28 23.18 -13.81 -47.35
CA ALA A 28 23.99 -13.17 -48.37
C ALA A 28 25.18 -14.08 -48.72
N ALA A 29 25.98 -14.47 -47.71
CA ALA A 29 27.08 -15.43 -47.86
C ALA A 29 26.61 -16.82 -48.36
N LEU A 30 25.38 -17.22 -48.02
CA LEU A 30 24.75 -18.43 -48.57
C LEU A 30 24.47 -18.30 -50.07
N SER A 31 23.93 -17.18 -50.54
CA SER A 31 23.67 -16.94 -51.97
C SER A 31 24.97 -16.85 -52.80
N GLU A 32 26.03 -16.25 -52.24
CA GLU A 32 27.37 -16.20 -52.84
C GLU A 32 27.99 -17.59 -52.98
N THR A 33 27.97 -18.37 -51.90
CA THR A 33 28.49 -19.74 -51.88
C THR A 33 27.72 -20.65 -52.82
N LEU A 34 26.39 -20.52 -52.87
CA LEU A 34 25.54 -21.26 -53.81
C LEU A 34 25.87 -20.90 -55.27
N THR A 35 25.98 -19.61 -55.59
CA THR A 35 26.35 -19.12 -56.94
C THR A 35 27.68 -19.69 -57.40
N ARG A 36 28.70 -19.65 -56.53
CA ARG A 36 30.02 -20.23 -56.78
C ARG A 36 29.95 -21.73 -57.08
N LEU A 37 29.12 -22.49 -56.37
CA LEU A 37 28.96 -23.94 -56.55
C LEU A 37 28.22 -24.31 -57.85
N VAL A 38 27.18 -23.58 -58.26
CA VAL A 38 26.49 -23.85 -59.54
C VAL A 38 27.31 -23.46 -60.75
N GLN A 39 28.14 -22.42 -60.64
CA GLN A 39 29.13 -22.04 -61.66
C GLN A 39 30.21 -23.12 -61.79
N GLN A 40 30.83 -23.55 -60.69
CA GLN A 40 31.86 -24.59 -60.68
C GLN A 40 31.38 -25.96 -61.20
N SER A 41 30.08 -26.25 -61.07
CA SER A 41 29.46 -27.47 -61.60
C SER A 41 28.83 -27.30 -62.99
N ALA A 42 29.00 -26.13 -63.64
CA ALA A 42 28.43 -25.75 -64.93
C ALA A 42 26.90 -25.94 -65.04
N LEU A 43 26.18 -25.81 -63.92
CA LEU A 43 24.73 -25.92 -63.88
C LEU A 43 24.07 -24.59 -64.25
N ALA A 44 24.46 -23.49 -63.61
CA ALA A 44 23.87 -22.16 -63.79
C ALA A 44 24.93 -21.05 -63.63
N ASP A 45 24.66 -19.88 -64.21
CA ASP A 45 25.55 -18.71 -64.19
C ASP A 45 25.35 -17.84 -62.95
N GLU A 46 24.13 -17.79 -62.41
CA GLU A 46 23.76 -17.06 -61.19
C GLU A 46 22.78 -17.92 -60.37
N ALA A 47 22.87 -17.84 -59.04
CA ALA A 47 21.85 -18.38 -58.13
C ALA A 47 21.37 -17.29 -57.16
N ALA A 48 20.10 -17.37 -56.77
CA ALA A 48 19.53 -16.46 -55.78
C ALA A 48 18.54 -17.17 -54.85
N ILE A 49 18.37 -16.61 -53.67
CA ILE A 49 17.45 -17.11 -52.64
C ILE A 49 16.33 -16.09 -52.50
N ILE A 50 15.10 -16.47 -52.81
CA ILE A 50 13.92 -15.61 -52.67
C ILE A 50 13.08 -16.11 -51.50
N LEU A 51 12.88 -15.27 -50.49
CA LEU A 51 12.09 -15.62 -49.29
C LEU A 51 10.78 -14.83 -49.26
N TRP A 52 9.70 -15.50 -48.88
CA TRP A 52 8.36 -14.93 -48.73
C TRP A 52 8.02 -14.74 -47.26
N ASN A 53 7.81 -13.49 -46.84
CA ASN A 53 7.32 -13.20 -45.50
C ASN A 53 5.79 -13.16 -45.50
N ALA A 54 5.18 -14.21 -44.95
CA ALA A 54 3.72 -14.33 -44.90
C ALA A 54 3.03 -13.24 -44.06
N GLY A 55 3.72 -12.66 -43.05
CA GLY A 55 3.13 -11.70 -42.11
C GLY A 55 2.98 -10.28 -42.66
N ASN A 56 3.86 -9.84 -43.56
CA ASN A 56 3.78 -8.54 -44.23
C ASN A 56 3.56 -8.64 -45.76
N HIS A 57 3.43 -9.87 -46.29
CA HIS A 57 3.25 -10.18 -47.71
C HIS A 57 4.39 -9.70 -48.64
N ARG A 58 5.58 -9.44 -48.11
CA ARG A 58 6.76 -9.03 -48.90
C ARG A 58 7.58 -10.23 -49.37
N ALA A 59 8.42 -9.98 -50.38
CA ALA A 59 9.43 -10.91 -50.86
C ALA A 59 10.82 -10.25 -50.86
N ALA A 60 11.82 -10.99 -50.39
CA ALA A 60 13.23 -10.55 -50.39
C ALA A 60 14.07 -11.49 -51.26
N ARG A 61 14.93 -10.94 -52.13
CA ARG A 61 15.90 -11.66 -52.98
C ARG A 61 17.31 -11.43 -52.46
N TYR A 62 18.08 -12.52 -52.30
CA TYR A 62 19.51 -12.51 -51.98
C TYR A 62 20.28 -13.12 -53.16
N ALA A 63 21.17 -12.37 -53.78
CA ALA A 63 21.90 -12.73 -55.00
C ALA A 63 23.31 -12.10 -55.00
N CYS A 64 24.01 -12.05 -56.14
CA CYS A 64 25.34 -11.43 -56.27
C CYS A 64 25.40 -10.30 -57.33
N ASP A 65 26.22 -9.27 -57.07
CA ASP A 65 26.55 -8.21 -58.02
C ASP A 65 27.47 -8.71 -59.17
N GLU A 66 27.93 -7.80 -60.06
CA GLU A 66 28.78 -8.18 -61.19
C GLU A 66 30.24 -8.46 -60.81
N ALA A 67 30.67 -8.03 -59.62
CA ALA A 67 31.97 -8.33 -59.03
C ALA A 67 31.93 -9.59 -58.14
N GLY A 68 30.74 -10.12 -57.85
CA GLY A 68 30.51 -11.31 -57.03
C GLY A 68 30.20 -11.02 -55.55
N HIS A 69 29.99 -9.76 -55.15
CA HIS A 69 29.57 -9.42 -53.79
C HIS A 69 28.08 -9.74 -53.58
N PRO A 70 27.66 -10.17 -52.37
CA PRO A 70 26.25 -10.42 -52.11
C PRO A 70 25.43 -9.12 -52.07
N VAL A 71 24.23 -9.18 -52.64
CA VAL A 71 23.23 -8.10 -52.68
C VAL A 71 21.89 -8.64 -52.18
N SER A 72 21.28 -7.94 -51.23
CA SER A 72 19.90 -8.15 -50.82
C SER A 72 18.99 -7.06 -51.39
N TYR A 73 17.77 -7.43 -51.74
CA TYR A 73 16.71 -6.51 -52.17
C TYR A 73 15.37 -6.98 -51.59
N GLU A 74 14.68 -6.10 -50.87
CA GLU A 74 13.35 -6.31 -50.31
C GLU A 74 12.40 -5.24 -50.87
N ASP A 75 11.23 -5.65 -51.35
CA ASP A 75 10.22 -4.76 -51.91
C ASP A 75 8.80 -5.25 -51.58
N GLU A 76 7.86 -4.31 -51.52
CA GLU A 76 6.47 -4.52 -51.15
C GLU A 76 5.61 -5.05 -52.32
N THR A 77 6.01 -4.85 -53.58
CA THR A 77 5.08 -5.00 -54.71
C THR A 77 5.57 -5.85 -55.89
N VAL A 78 6.75 -5.57 -56.44
CA VAL A 78 7.21 -6.13 -57.72
C VAL A 78 7.63 -7.59 -57.57
N LEU A 79 8.47 -7.92 -56.59
CA LEU A 79 8.81 -9.33 -56.26
C LEU A 79 7.64 -10.08 -55.61
N ALA A 80 6.84 -9.39 -54.79
CA ALA A 80 5.69 -9.98 -54.10
C ALA A 80 4.56 -10.45 -55.05
N HIS A 81 4.56 -9.96 -56.30
CA HIS A 81 3.69 -10.40 -57.38
C HIS A 81 4.44 -11.18 -58.49
N GLY A 82 5.71 -11.53 -58.23
CA GLY A 82 6.60 -12.23 -59.15
C GLY A 82 6.50 -13.77 -59.13
N PRO A 83 7.51 -14.46 -59.70
CA PRO A 83 7.65 -15.92 -59.72
C PRO A 83 7.34 -16.65 -58.41
N VAL A 84 7.81 -16.12 -57.27
CA VAL A 84 7.57 -16.72 -55.94
C VAL A 84 6.07 -16.76 -55.57
N ARG A 85 5.26 -15.81 -56.05
CA ARG A 85 3.81 -15.79 -55.81
C ARG A 85 3.11 -16.95 -56.53
N ARG A 86 3.59 -17.34 -57.72
CA ARG A 86 3.13 -18.54 -58.43
C ARG A 86 3.51 -19.80 -57.65
N LEU A 87 4.77 -19.89 -57.19
CA LEU A 87 5.32 -21.02 -56.43
C LEU A 87 4.55 -21.31 -55.13
N LEU A 88 4.08 -20.28 -54.43
CA LEU A 88 3.24 -20.41 -53.23
C LEU A 88 1.82 -20.92 -53.53
N SER A 89 1.33 -20.74 -54.76
CA SER A 89 0.01 -21.19 -55.20
C SER A 89 0.02 -22.55 -55.92
N ARG A 90 1.18 -22.93 -56.48
CA ARG A 90 1.45 -24.21 -57.13
C ARG A 90 2.90 -24.58 -56.81
N PRO A 91 3.16 -25.64 -56.02
CA PRO A 91 4.49 -25.98 -55.52
C PRO A 91 5.45 -26.54 -56.59
N ASP A 92 5.01 -26.58 -57.84
CA ASP A 92 5.76 -27.09 -58.98
C ASP A 92 6.91 -26.14 -59.34
N ALA A 93 8.08 -26.72 -59.63
CA ALA A 93 9.26 -25.96 -60.02
C ALA A 93 9.04 -25.23 -61.36
N LEU A 94 9.11 -23.90 -61.32
CA LEU A 94 8.97 -23.04 -62.48
C LEU A 94 10.25 -23.09 -63.32
N HIS A 95 10.10 -23.16 -64.64
CA HIS A 95 11.18 -22.94 -65.60
C HIS A 95 10.61 -22.40 -66.93
N CYS A 96 11.39 -21.56 -67.60
CA CYS A 96 11.00 -20.85 -68.82
C CYS A 96 12.21 -20.17 -69.49
N ASP A 97 12.07 -19.84 -70.78
CA ASP A 97 12.97 -18.90 -71.45
C ASP A 97 12.71 -17.44 -71.03
N HIS A 98 13.61 -16.55 -71.45
CA HIS A 98 13.53 -15.11 -71.20
C HIS A 98 12.29 -14.44 -71.81
N GLU A 99 11.83 -14.86 -73.00
CA GLU A 99 10.66 -14.27 -73.66
C GLU A 99 9.39 -14.57 -72.84
N THR A 100 9.17 -15.85 -72.48
CA THR A 100 8.08 -16.29 -71.62
C THR A 100 8.11 -15.61 -70.24
N PHE A 101 9.30 -15.41 -69.67
CA PHE A 101 9.46 -14.71 -68.40
C PHE A 101 9.10 -13.22 -68.52
N ALA A 102 9.58 -12.55 -69.58
CA ALA A 102 9.33 -11.14 -69.82
C ALA A 102 7.85 -10.83 -70.09
N ASP A 103 7.15 -11.72 -70.80
CA ASP A 103 5.70 -11.61 -71.03
C ASP A 103 4.89 -11.89 -69.74
N THR A 104 5.35 -12.81 -68.89
CA THR A 104 4.64 -13.17 -67.65
C THR A 104 4.87 -12.16 -66.51
N TRP A 105 6.06 -11.57 -66.40
CA TRP A 105 6.43 -10.60 -65.37
C TRP A 105 7.20 -9.39 -65.91
N PRO A 106 6.62 -8.59 -66.84
CA PRO A 106 7.29 -7.44 -67.47
C PRO A 106 7.76 -6.38 -66.46
N GLN A 107 7.15 -6.31 -65.29
CA GLN A 107 7.55 -5.44 -64.17
C GLN A 107 8.93 -5.80 -63.59
N LEU A 108 9.34 -7.09 -63.59
CA LEU A 108 10.64 -7.52 -63.09
C LEU A 108 11.78 -7.28 -64.07
N ILE A 109 11.50 -7.34 -65.38
CA ILE A 109 12.46 -6.92 -66.41
C ILE A 109 12.67 -5.40 -66.34
N ARG A 110 11.59 -4.62 -66.18
CA ARG A 110 11.65 -3.15 -66.06
C ARG A 110 12.34 -2.64 -64.79
N SER A 111 12.38 -3.42 -63.71
CA SER A 111 13.01 -3.00 -62.45
C SER A 111 14.53 -3.14 -62.45
N GLY A 112 15.13 -3.80 -63.46
CA GLY A 112 16.58 -4.05 -63.52
C GLY A 112 17.11 -5.06 -62.50
N LEU A 113 16.22 -5.78 -61.80
CA LEU A 113 16.60 -6.79 -60.78
C LEU A 113 17.26 -8.05 -61.36
N TYR A 114 17.11 -8.27 -62.66
CA TYR A 114 17.60 -9.43 -63.38
C TYR A 114 18.63 -8.99 -64.43
N ARG A 115 19.76 -9.71 -64.48
CA ARG A 115 20.70 -9.63 -65.61
C ARG A 115 20.10 -10.27 -66.86
N PRO A 116 20.64 -9.97 -68.06
CA PRO A 116 20.34 -10.75 -69.25
C PRO A 116 20.62 -12.24 -69.03
N PHE A 117 19.57 -13.05 -69.07
CA PHE A 117 19.59 -14.51 -69.04
C PHE A 117 18.87 -15.04 -70.28
N GLY A 118 19.18 -16.26 -70.70
CA GLY A 118 18.41 -16.98 -71.73
C GLY A 118 17.36 -17.90 -71.13
N TYR A 119 17.70 -18.60 -70.03
CA TYR A 119 16.81 -19.57 -69.38
C TYR A 119 16.75 -19.40 -67.84
N TYR A 120 15.55 -19.58 -67.28
CA TYR A 120 15.20 -19.31 -65.88
C TYR A 120 14.67 -20.57 -65.19
N SER A 121 15.03 -20.80 -63.92
CA SER A 121 14.32 -21.75 -63.06
C SER A 121 14.17 -21.25 -61.62
N LEU A 122 13.06 -21.62 -60.98
CA LEU A 122 12.78 -21.39 -59.56
C LEU A 122 12.20 -22.67 -58.94
N LEU A 123 12.93 -23.24 -57.98
CA LEU A 123 12.58 -24.45 -57.23
C LEU A 123 12.06 -24.08 -55.82
N PRO A 124 11.10 -24.82 -55.25
CA PRO A 124 10.55 -24.49 -53.93
C PRO A 124 11.56 -24.68 -52.79
N LEU A 125 11.66 -23.69 -51.90
CA LEU A 125 12.26 -23.85 -50.57
C LEU A 125 11.15 -24.24 -49.60
N ALA A 126 11.19 -25.47 -49.09
CA ALA A 126 10.15 -26.05 -48.27
C ALA A 126 10.71 -26.77 -47.03
N ALA A 127 10.04 -26.56 -45.89
CA ALA A 127 10.29 -27.22 -44.61
C ALA A 127 8.95 -27.53 -43.94
N ASP A 128 8.83 -28.64 -43.21
CA ASP A 128 7.60 -29.10 -42.54
C ASP A 128 6.30 -28.99 -43.37
N GLY A 129 6.40 -29.29 -44.68
CA GLY A 129 5.28 -29.24 -45.63
C GLY A 129 4.83 -27.83 -46.02
N ARG A 130 5.58 -26.79 -45.69
CA ARG A 130 5.31 -25.38 -46.05
C ARG A 130 6.39 -24.84 -46.97
N ILE A 131 5.97 -24.18 -48.06
CA ILE A 131 6.88 -23.36 -48.88
C ILE A 131 7.02 -21.99 -48.22
N PHE A 132 8.26 -21.57 -47.98
CA PHE A 132 8.61 -20.26 -47.41
C PHE A 132 9.45 -19.41 -48.37
N GLY A 133 9.80 -19.95 -49.55
CA GLY A 133 10.59 -19.25 -50.55
C GLY A 133 10.85 -20.09 -51.80
N GLY A 134 11.79 -19.64 -52.63
CA GLY A 134 12.29 -20.39 -53.78
C GLY A 134 13.78 -20.17 -54.02
N CYS A 135 14.44 -21.21 -54.52
CA CYS A 135 15.83 -21.21 -54.97
C CYS A 135 15.84 -20.95 -56.48
N GLU A 136 16.37 -19.81 -56.87
CA GLU A 136 16.39 -19.30 -58.24
C GLU A 136 17.73 -19.60 -58.90
N PHE A 137 17.69 -20.01 -60.18
CA PHE A 137 18.87 -20.28 -61.00
C PHE A 137 18.68 -19.66 -62.38
N LEU A 138 19.70 -18.92 -62.84
CA LEU A 138 19.70 -18.28 -64.17
C LEU A 138 20.81 -18.87 -65.02
N ARG A 139 20.53 -19.10 -66.31
CA ARG A 139 21.52 -19.49 -67.33
C ARG A 139 21.56 -18.43 -68.43
N ARG A 140 22.75 -18.03 -68.85
CA ARG A 140 23.00 -16.97 -69.85
C ARG A 140 22.73 -17.42 -71.28
N ASP A 141 22.97 -18.69 -71.59
CA ASP A 141 22.50 -19.29 -72.84
C ASP A 141 20.99 -19.58 -72.78
N ASN A 142 20.37 -19.78 -73.96
CA ASN A 142 18.96 -20.15 -74.07
C ASN A 142 18.80 -21.69 -74.20
N ARG A 143 19.53 -22.47 -73.40
CA ARG A 143 19.45 -23.94 -73.38
C ARG A 143 18.77 -24.44 -72.09
N PRO A 144 17.63 -25.13 -72.20
CA PRO A 144 17.00 -25.76 -71.04
C PRO A 144 17.93 -26.76 -70.34
N TRP A 145 17.77 -26.88 -69.04
CA TRP A 145 18.40 -27.95 -68.26
C TRP A 145 17.87 -29.31 -68.69
N SER A 146 18.77 -30.27 -68.92
CA SER A 146 18.38 -31.68 -69.03
C SER A 146 17.98 -32.23 -67.66
N GLU A 147 17.22 -33.32 -67.66
CA GLU A 147 16.75 -34.01 -66.45
C GLU A 147 17.86 -34.22 -65.40
N LYS A 148 19.08 -34.61 -65.84
CA LYS A 148 20.23 -34.82 -64.94
C LYS A 148 20.82 -33.52 -64.35
N GLU A 149 20.73 -32.41 -65.06
CA GLU A 149 21.12 -31.09 -64.54
C GLU A 149 20.05 -30.57 -63.57
N PHE A 150 18.77 -30.73 -63.94
CA PHE A 150 17.62 -30.28 -63.16
C PHE A 150 17.50 -31.01 -61.81
N GLN A 151 17.70 -32.34 -61.79
CA GLN A 151 17.75 -33.11 -60.55
C GLN A 151 18.84 -32.61 -59.58
N ARG A 152 20.00 -32.17 -60.10
CA ARG A 152 21.07 -31.56 -59.27
C ARG A 152 20.65 -30.20 -58.71
N LEU A 153 20.03 -29.34 -59.50
CA LEU A 153 19.47 -28.07 -59.02
C LEU A 153 18.43 -28.29 -57.91
N HIS A 154 17.59 -29.34 -58.03
CA HIS A 154 16.65 -29.71 -56.98
C HIS A 154 17.36 -30.16 -55.70
N THR A 155 18.45 -30.93 -55.78
CA THR A 155 19.28 -31.27 -54.61
C THR A 155 19.91 -30.03 -53.95
N PHE A 156 20.41 -29.08 -54.74
CA PHE A 156 20.89 -27.79 -54.21
C PHE A 156 19.77 -27.02 -53.49
N ALA A 157 18.59 -26.91 -54.09
CA ALA A 157 17.44 -26.24 -53.49
C ALA A 157 17.01 -26.88 -52.15
N GLN A 158 16.99 -28.21 -52.06
CA GLN A 158 16.70 -28.93 -50.81
C GLN A 158 17.71 -28.63 -49.69
N ILE A 159 19.02 -28.64 -50.00
CA ILE A 159 20.07 -28.28 -49.02
C ILE A 159 19.91 -26.81 -48.59
N VAL A 160 19.73 -25.91 -49.56
CA VAL A 160 19.56 -24.47 -49.30
C VAL A 160 18.34 -24.19 -48.44
N ALA A 161 17.24 -24.95 -48.57
CA ALA A 161 16.06 -24.80 -47.71
C ALA A 161 16.39 -25.03 -46.22
N VAL A 162 17.05 -26.15 -45.90
CA VAL A 162 17.44 -26.49 -44.52
C VAL A 162 18.43 -25.46 -43.95
N VAL A 163 19.41 -25.02 -44.75
CA VAL A 163 20.38 -24.00 -44.30
C VAL A 163 19.71 -22.65 -44.08
N THR A 164 18.81 -22.25 -44.98
CA THR A 164 18.06 -20.99 -44.89
C THR A 164 17.19 -20.95 -43.63
N GLU A 165 16.43 -22.02 -43.37
CA GLU A 165 15.63 -22.17 -42.16
C GLU A 165 16.52 -22.11 -40.90
N GLN A 166 17.66 -22.80 -40.89
CA GLN A 166 18.62 -22.75 -39.79
C GLN A 166 19.14 -21.31 -39.53
N ILE A 167 19.42 -20.53 -40.59
CA ILE A 167 19.87 -19.14 -40.48
C ILE A 167 18.73 -18.24 -39.98
N GLN A 168 17.52 -18.35 -40.54
CA GLN A 168 16.36 -17.58 -40.07
C GLN A 168 16.05 -17.87 -38.60
N ASN A 169 16.08 -19.13 -38.18
CA ASN A 169 15.86 -19.52 -36.79
C ASN A 169 16.94 -18.99 -35.84
N ARG A 170 18.22 -18.90 -36.26
CA ARG A 170 19.28 -18.25 -35.46
C ARG A 170 19.01 -16.75 -35.26
N VAL A 171 18.56 -16.04 -36.30
CA VAL A 171 18.27 -14.61 -36.22
C VAL A 171 17.06 -14.34 -35.31
N SER A 172 15.95 -15.08 -35.49
CA SER A 172 14.74 -14.90 -34.69
C SER A 172 14.97 -15.15 -33.19
N ASN A 173 15.64 -16.25 -32.83
CA ASN A 173 15.89 -16.61 -31.43
C ASN A 173 16.71 -15.54 -30.67
N ASN A 174 17.60 -14.81 -31.35
CA ASN A 174 18.36 -13.73 -30.72
C ASN A 174 17.46 -12.50 -30.43
N VAL A 175 16.59 -12.13 -31.37
CA VAL A 175 15.66 -10.99 -31.20
C VAL A 175 14.67 -11.26 -30.07
N ASP A 176 14.13 -12.48 -29.99
CA ASP A 176 13.25 -12.89 -28.87
C ASP A 176 14.00 -12.88 -27.52
N TYR A 177 15.28 -13.28 -27.49
CA TYR A 177 16.09 -13.27 -26.27
C TYR A 177 16.36 -11.86 -25.73
N ASP A 178 16.69 -10.91 -26.62
CA ASP A 178 16.94 -9.52 -26.25
C ASP A 178 15.63 -8.83 -25.78
N LEU A 179 14.50 -9.10 -26.45
CA LEU A 179 13.19 -8.63 -26.01
C LEU A 179 12.84 -9.15 -24.60
N LEU A 180 13.05 -10.45 -24.35
CA LEU A 180 12.83 -11.06 -23.03
C LEU A 180 13.79 -10.51 -21.95
N CYS A 181 15.03 -10.15 -22.30
CA CYS A 181 15.92 -9.44 -21.38
C CYS A 181 15.42 -8.04 -21.03
N HIS A 182 14.94 -7.27 -22.00
CA HIS A 182 14.34 -5.95 -21.77
C HIS A 182 13.07 -6.03 -20.91
N GLU A 183 12.16 -6.97 -21.18
CA GLU A 183 10.98 -7.18 -20.33
C GLU A 183 11.36 -7.57 -18.90
N ARG A 184 12.28 -8.55 -18.75
CA ARG A 184 12.80 -8.97 -17.45
C ARG A 184 13.33 -7.79 -16.64
N ASP A 185 14.19 -6.97 -17.23
CA ASP A 185 14.86 -5.90 -16.50
C ASP A 185 13.92 -4.72 -16.20
N ASN A 186 12.92 -4.46 -17.07
CA ASN A 186 11.79 -3.59 -16.76
C ASN A 186 11.02 -4.09 -15.53
N PHE A 187 10.70 -5.38 -15.43
CA PHE A 187 10.05 -5.94 -14.24
C PHE A 187 10.94 -5.83 -12.99
N ARG A 188 12.27 -5.95 -13.12
CA ARG A 188 13.19 -5.87 -11.98
C ARG A 188 13.24 -4.49 -11.33
N ILE A 189 13.32 -3.39 -12.11
CA ILE A 189 13.21 -2.05 -11.51
C ILE A 189 11.83 -1.84 -10.87
N LEU A 190 10.75 -2.29 -11.50
CA LEU A 190 9.42 -2.14 -10.92
C LEU A 190 9.28 -2.88 -9.57
N VAL A 191 9.90 -4.05 -9.41
CA VAL A 191 9.98 -4.76 -8.12
C VAL A 191 10.90 -4.03 -7.13
N ALA A 192 12.06 -3.53 -7.56
CA ALA A 192 12.98 -2.78 -6.70
C ALA A 192 12.32 -1.52 -6.11
N ILE A 193 11.67 -0.71 -6.96
CA ILE A 193 10.88 0.45 -6.54
C ILE A 193 9.76 0.04 -5.58
N THR A 194 9.04 -1.05 -5.86
CA THR A 194 7.97 -1.53 -4.96
C THR A 194 8.52 -1.91 -3.59
N ASN A 195 9.69 -2.55 -3.51
CA ASN A 195 10.31 -2.95 -2.25
C ASN A 195 10.88 -1.76 -1.46
N ALA A 196 11.47 -0.77 -2.14
CA ALA A 196 11.88 0.50 -1.52
C ALA A 196 10.66 1.20 -0.89
N VAL A 197 9.60 1.36 -1.69
CA VAL A 197 8.29 1.94 -1.29
C VAL A 197 7.68 1.26 -0.07
N LEU A 198 7.60 -0.08 -0.04
CA LEU A 198 6.87 -0.83 0.98
C LEU A 198 7.46 -0.72 2.40
N SER A 199 8.67 -0.20 2.54
CA SER A 199 9.43 -0.20 3.81
C SER A 199 9.50 1.16 4.52
N ARG A 200 9.10 2.26 3.86
CA ARG A 200 9.26 3.63 4.36
C ARG A 200 7.89 4.30 4.61
N LEU A 201 7.77 4.97 5.76
CA LEU A 201 6.64 5.84 6.10
C LEU A 201 7.04 7.32 6.22
N ASP A 202 8.34 7.59 6.33
CA ASP A 202 8.87 8.94 6.15
C ASP A 202 9.03 9.25 4.66
N ILE A 203 8.76 10.50 4.27
CA ILE A 203 8.71 10.93 2.87
C ILE A 203 10.11 11.21 2.32
N ASP A 204 11.04 11.71 3.14
CA ASP A 204 12.42 12.00 2.70
C ASP A 204 13.20 10.69 2.50
N GLU A 205 13.12 9.77 3.46
CA GLU A 205 13.69 8.42 3.33
C GLU A 205 13.14 7.65 2.11
N LEU A 206 11.83 7.76 1.88
CA LEU A 206 11.14 7.18 0.73
C LEU A 206 11.68 7.73 -0.59
N VAL A 207 11.84 9.05 -0.69
CA VAL A 207 12.32 9.73 -1.91
C VAL A 207 13.79 9.40 -2.17
N SER A 208 14.63 9.32 -1.13
CA SER A 208 16.04 8.91 -1.24
C SER A 208 16.21 7.50 -1.84
N GLU A 209 15.49 6.49 -1.33
CA GLU A 209 15.58 5.11 -1.85
C GLU A 209 14.94 4.96 -3.24
N VAL A 210 13.88 5.70 -3.53
CA VAL A 210 13.26 5.74 -4.88
C VAL A 210 14.20 6.40 -5.90
N ALA A 211 14.83 7.53 -5.54
CA ALA A 211 15.79 8.23 -6.38
C ALA A 211 16.99 7.35 -6.73
N LYS A 212 17.50 6.58 -5.77
CA LYS A 212 18.60 5.64 -5.90
C LYS A 212 18.35 4.54 -6.93
N GLU A 213 17.18 3.90 -6.91
CA GLU A 213 16.86 2.87 -7.92
C GLU A 213 16.48 3.48 -9.30
N ILE A 214 15.93 4.70 -9.35
CA ILE A 214 15.74 5.44 -10.62
C ILE A 214 17.09 5.81 -11.25
N HIS A 215 18.00 6.42 -10.48
CA HIS A 215 19.35 6.78 -10.92
C HIS A 215 20.13 5.54 -11.37
N ARG A 216 20.08 4.44 -10.60
CA ARG A 216 20.77 3.19 -10.94
C ARG A 216 20.41 2.62 -12.31
N TYR A 217 19.16 2.77 -12.75
CA TYR A 217 18.66 2.18 -14.00
C TYR A 217 18.69 3.17 -15.17
N PHE A 218 18.19 4.40 -14.96
CA PHE A 218 18.06 5.41 -16.02
C PHE A 218 19.22 6.44 -16.04
N ARG A 219 20.13 6.39 -15.06
CA ARG A 219 21.20 7.38 -14.83
C ARG A 219 20.71 8.82 -14.69
N ILE A 220 19.47 9.01 -14.27
CA ILE A 220 18.90 10.35 -14.03
C ILE A 220 19.57 10.94 -12.79
N ASP A 221 20.19 12.11 -12.92
CA ASP A 221 21.00 12.71 -11.86
C ASP A 221 20.20 13.61 -10.91
N ALA A 222 18.96 13.94 -11.28
CA ALA A 222 18.06 14.78 -10.51
C ALA A 222 16.68 14.13 -10.36
N ILE A 223 16.38 13.66 -9.14
CA ILE A 223 15.05 13.14 -8.79
C ILE A 223 14.48 14.00 -7.66
N SER A 224 13.24 14.44 -7.81
CA SER A 224 12.54 15.18 -6.77
C SER A 224 11.06 14.81 -6.72
N VAL A 225 10.48 14.82 -5.51
CA VAL A 225 9.03 14.71 -5.29
C VAL A 225 8.54 16.01 -4.69
N VAL A 226 7.52 16.58 -5.33
CA VAL A 226 6.95 17.88 -4.96
C VAL A 226 5.51 17.67 -4.47
N LEU A 227 5.27 17.97 -3.20
CA LEU A 227 3.96 17.87 -2.55
C LEU A 227 3.45 19.27 -2.19
N ARG A 228 2.14 19.45 -2.00
CA ARG A 228 1.63 20.69 -1.38
C ARG A 228 1.94 20.71 0.12
N SER A 229 2.33 21.87 0.63
CA SER A 229 2.55 22.10 2.06
C SER A 229 1.21 22.25 2.82
N ASP A 230 1.25 22.09 4.14
CA ASP A 230 0.19 22.54 5.06
C ASP A 230 -0.06 24.06 4.92
N ARG A 231 0.92 24.83 4.40
CA ARG A 231 0.83 26.27 4.12
C ARG A 231 0.20 26.54 2.74
N LYS A 232 -0.88 27.32 2.73
CA LYS A 232 -1.61 27.68 1.50
C LYS A 232 -0.71 28.34 0.45
N GLY A 233 -0.59 27.72 -0.72
CA GLY A 233 0.19 28.22 -1.85
C GLY A 233 1.69 27.89 -1.80
N LYS A 234 2.12 27.06 -0.84
CA LYS A 234 3.50 26.56 -0.75
C LYS A 234 3.60 25.10 -1.17
N LEU A 235 4.75 24.74 -1.74
CA LEU A 235 5.14 23.38 -2.12
C LEU A 235 6.31 22.93 -1.26
N ASN A 236 6.24 21.72 -0.74
CA ASN A 236 7.37 21.03 -0.12
C ASN A 236 8.05 20.16 -1.18
N ILE A 237 9.35 20.34 -1.33
CA ILE A 237 10.20 19.62 -2.28
C ILE A 237 11.11 18.70 -1.47
N TYR A 238 11.16 17.43 -1.87
CA TYR A 238 12.10 16.43 -1.40
C TYR A 238 12.99 16.07 -2.59
N SER A 239 14.30 16.31 -2.49
CA SER A 239 15.24 16.28 -3.62
C SER A 239 16.38 15.30 -3.38
N THR A 240 16.87 14.68 -4.46
CA THR A 240 18.12 13.92 -4.47
C THR A 240 18.91 14.25 -5.74
N HIS A 241 20.17 14.63 -5.56
CA HIS A 241 21.06 15.13 -6.61
C HIS A 241 22.37 14.34 -6.66
N TYR A 242 22.60 13.62 -7.76
CA TYR A 242 23.78 12.80 -8.02
C TYR A 242 24.89 13.61 -8.71
N LEU A 243 25.36 14.68 -8.05
CA LEU A 243 26.54 15.45 -8.50
C LEU A 243 27.84 14.64 -8.35
N ASP A 244 27.88 13.77 -7.32
CA ASP A 244 28.83 12.68 -7.16
C ASP A 244 28.02 11.38 -6.99
N ALA A 245 28.26 10.38 -7.84
CA ALA A 245 27.57 9.09 -7.79
C ALA A 245 27.86 8.29 -6.49
N SER A 246 28.91 8.65 -5.75
CA SER A 246 29.25 8.07 -4.44
C SER A 246 28.68 8.85 -3.25
N HIS A 247 28.31 10.12 -3.43
CA HIS A 247 27.78 11.00 -2.38
C HIS A 247 26.61 11.85 -2.90
N PRO A 248 25.40 11.28 -3.07
CA PRO A 248 24.23 12.06 -3.44
C PRO A 248 23.88 13.09 -2.37
N VAL A 249 23.50 14.29 -2.81
CA VAL A 249 22.99 15.34 -1.92
C VAL A 249 21.47 15.19 -1.80
N HIS A 250 20.99 15.06 -0.58
CA HIS A 250 19.56 15.12 -0.25
C HIS A 250 19.23 16.54 0.25
N ASP A 251 18.12 17.12 -0.22
CA ASP A 251 17.64 18.46 0.19
C ASP A 251 16.12 18.46 0.38
N GLN A 252 15.66 19.20 1.39
CA GLN A 252 14.25 19.48 1.63
C GLN A 252 14.00 20.99 1.71
N SER A 253 13.18 21.51 0.81
CA SER A 253 12.90 22.96 0.69
C SER A 253 11.41 23.28 0.53
N GLU A 254 10.98 24.45 1.03
CA GLU A 254 9.61 24.98 0.83
C GLU A 254 9.64 26.19 -0.12
N VAL A 255 8.89 26.12 -1.22
CA VAL A 255 8.82 27.17 -2.26
C VAL A 255 7.39 27.61 -2.54
N ASP A 256 7.19 28.73 -3.24
CA ASP A 256 5.86 29.13 -3.72
C ASP A 256 5.39 28.25 -4.89
N GLU A 257 4.10 27.91 -4.91
CA GLU A 257 3.50 27.14 -6.01
C GLU A 257 3.44 27.96 -7.31
N ALA A 258 3.11 29.25 -7.21
CA ALA A 258 2.81 30.11 -8.34
C ALA A 258 3.99 30.28 -9.32
N GLY A 259 3.76 30.00 -10.60
CA GLY A 259 4.75 30.13 -11.67
C GLY A 259 5.67 28.91 -11.85
N THR A 260 5.61 27.91 -10.97
CA THR A 260 6.40 26.68 -11.11
C THR A 260 5.89 25.80 -12.26
N LEU A 261 6.75 24.94 -12.81
CA LEU A 261 6.31 23.89 -13.72
C LEU A 261 5.36 22.88 -13.03
N THR A 262 5.53 22.70 -11.73
CA THR A 262 4.65 21.90 -10.87
C THR A 262 3.21 22.44 -10.85
N GLU A 263 3.01 23.76 -10.81
CA GLU A 263 1.68 24.38 -10.90
C GLU A 263 0.94 24.02 -12.19
N ARG A 264 1.67 23.93 -13.32
CA ARG A 264 1.10 23.53 -14.61
C ARG A 264 0.57 22.09 -14.55
N VAL A 265 1.33 21.18 -13.93
CA VAL A 265 0.91 19.78 -13.72
C VAL A 265 -0.23 19.68 -12.70
N PHE A 266 -0.25 20.50 -11.64
CA PHE A 266 -1.38 20.59 -10.72
C PHE A 266 -2.68 21.07 -11.39
N LYS A 267 -2.58 21.87 -12.46
CA LYS A 267 -3.73 22.36 -13.24
C LYS A 267 -4.19 21.37 -14.32
N SER A 268 -3.28 20.73 -15.05
CA SER A 268 -3.64 19.78 -16.12
C SER A 268 -3.95 18.36 -15.61
N LYS A 269 -3.30 17.92 -14.52
CA LYS A 269 -3.14 16.51 -14.13
C LYS A 269 -2.45 15.62 -15.18
N GLU A 270 -1.78 16.21 -16.17
CA GLU A 270 -1.10 15.49 -17.25
C GLU A 270 0.42 15.50 -17.07
N MET A 271 1.09 14.49 -17.60
CA MET A 271 2.55 14.42 -17.66
C MET A 271 3.08 15.55 -18.54
N LEU A 272 4.02 16.34 -18.00
CA LEU A 272 4.69 17.41 -18.74
C LEU A 272 6.13 16.98 -19.05
N LEU A 273 6.49 16.98 -20.33
CA LEU A 273 7.84 16.75 -20.83
C LEU A 273 8.27 17.98 -21.62
N LEU A 274 9.42 18.57 -21.28
CA LEU A 274 9.99 19.74 -21.96
C LEU A 274 11.51 19.78 -21.81
N ASN A 275 12.17 20.53 -22.69
CA ASN A 275 13.52 21.03 -22.45
C ASN A 275 13.45 22.42 -21.80
N LEU A 276 14.44 22.74 -20.96
CA LEU A 276 14.68 24.08 -20.45
C LEU A 276 15.94 24.70 -21.07
N HIS A 277 15.84 26.00 -21.32
CA HIS A 277 16.87 26.85 -21.88
C HIS A 277 17.13 28.05 -20.96
N GLU A 278 18.33 28.63 -21.04
CA GLU A 278 18.78 29.74 -20.16
C GLU A 278 17.91 31.01 -20.25
N HIS A 279 17.16 31.17 -21.34
CA HIS A 279 16.28 32.32 -21.59
C HIS A 279 14.82 32.08 -21.18
N ASP A 280 14.47 30.90 -20.66
CA ASP A 280 13.12 30.61 -20.18
C ASP A 280 12.80 31.43 -18.92
N THR A 281 11.54 31.83 -18.77
CA THR A 281 11.07 32.53 -17.56
C THR A 281 10.82 31.52 -16.44
N LEU A 282 11.88 31.11 -15.78
CA LEU A 282 11.87 30.08 -14.73
C LEU A 282 11.48 30.65 -13.35
N ALA A 283 10.72 29.86 -12.59
CA ALA A 283 10.56 30.07 -11.16
C ALA A 283 11.89 29.75 -10.41
N PRO A 284 12.08 30.24 -9.17
CA PRO A 284 13.37 30.14 -8.48
C PRO A 284 13.94 28.71 -8.35
N TYR A 285 13.07 27.70 -8.17
CA TYR A 285 13.51 26.31 -8.07
C TYR A 285 14.00 25.75 -9.40
N GLU A 286 13.27 25.93 -10.49
CA GLU A 286 13.74 25.59 -11.84
C GLU A 286 15.05 26.31 -12.20
N LYS A 287 15.20 27.58 -11.79
CA LYS A 287 16.43 28.35 -12.04
C LYS A 287 17.62 27.82 -11.23
N MET A 288 17.42 27.46 -9.96
CA MET A 288 18.44 26.82 -9.11
C MET A 288 18.93 25.49 -9.71
N LEU A 289 18.02 24.67 -10.22
CA LEU A 289 18.37 23.43 -10.93
C LEU A 289 19.17 23.72 -12.21
N PHE A 290 18.79 24.75 -12.98
CA PHE A 290 19.52 25.13 -14.19
C PHE A 290 20.97 25.57 -13.88
N GLU A 291 21.16 26.37 -12.84
CA GLU A 291 22.46 26.84 -12.36
C GLU A 291 23.32 25.69 -11.79
N MET A 292 22.71 24.73 -11.07
CA MET A 292 23.42 23.62 -10.41
C MET A 292 24.19 22.71 -11.38
N TRP A 293 23.66 22.46 -12.59
CA TRP A 293 24.35 21.67 -13.64
C TRP A 293 25.09 22.53 -14.68
N GLY A 294 25.37 23.80 -14.35
CA GLY A 294 26.24 24.67 -15.16
C GLY A 294 25.61 25.11 -16.48
N ASN A 295 24.35 25.52 -16.45
CA ASN A 295 23.60 26.14 -17.54
C ASN A 295 23.48 25.30 -18.83
N LYS A 296 23.58 23.96 -18.72
CA LYS A 296 23.28 23.03 -19.81
C LYS A 296 21.78 22.91 -20.03
N ILE A 297 21.38 22.61 -21.28
CA ILE A 297 19.99 22.23 -21.59
C ILE A 297 19.62 21.01 -20.75
N GLN A 298 18.46 21.08 -20.09
CA GLN A 298 17.92 19.99 -19.28
C GLN A 298 16.55 19.59 -19.83
N THR A 299 16.38 18.30 -20.12
CA THR A 299 15.07 17.70 -20.34
C THR A 299 14.46 17.37 -18.98
N LEU A 300 13.26 17.86 -18.72
CA LEU A 300 12.50 17.54 -17.51
C LEU A 300 11.23 16.78 -17.85
N CYS A 301 11.04 15.67 -17.12
CA CYS A 301 9.81 14.88 -17.12
C CYS A 301 9.14 15.03 -15.76
N LEU A 302 7.95 15.63 -15.74
CA LEU A 302 7.11 15.82 -14.57
C LEU A 302 5.92 14.87 -14.65
N LEU A 303 5.85 13.94 -13.71
CA LEU A 303 4.88 12.85 -13.65
C LEU A 303 3.87 13.12 -12.52
N PRO A 304 2.57 13.26 -12.80
CA PRO A 304 1.56 13.49 -11.77
C PRO A 304 1.42 12.26 -10.86
N LEU A 305 1.46 12.49 -9.55
CA LEU A 305 1.34 11.44 -8.53
C LEU A 305 -0.12 11.32 -8.06
N MET A 306 -0.83 10.34 -8.60
CA MET A 306 -2.29 10.22 -8.49
C MET A 306 -2.70 9.08 -7.55
N SER A 307 -3.61 9.37 -6.61
CA SER A 307 -4.42 8.36 -5.91
C SER A 307 -5.89 8.56 -6.28
N GLY A 308 -6.44 7.60 -7.04
CA GLY A 308 -7.78 7.73 -7.64
C GLY A 308 -7.88 8.95 -8.57
N ASN A 309 -8.68 9.94 -8.17
CA ASN A 309 -8.82 11.24 -8.87
C ASN A 309 -8.06 12.39 -8.14
N THR A 310 -7.40 12.10 -7.03
CA THR A 310 -6.66 13.07 -6.23
C THR A 310 -5.21 13.13 -6.70
N LEU A 311 -4.72 14.33 -7.02
CA LEU A 311 -3.33 14.58 -7.34
C LEU A 311 -2.59 14.95 -6.05
N LEU A 312 -1.76 14.04 -5.54
CA LEU A 312 -1.01 14.17 -4.30
C LEU A 312 0.21 15.09 -4.45
N GLY A 313 0.83 15.04 -5.62
CA GLY A 313 2.07 15.76 -5.93
C GLY A 313 2.60 15.46 -7.31
N VAL A 314 3.87 15.71 -7.54
CA VAL A 314 4.56 15.48 -8.82
C VAL A 314 5.92 14.86 -8.58
N LEU A 315 6.24 13.78 -9.31
CA LEU A 315 7.60 13.24 -9.43
C LEU A 315 8.28 13.97 -10.59
N LYS A 316 9.29 14.78 -10.29
CA LYS A 316 10.03 15.60 -11.25
C LYS A 316 11.44 15.02 -11.42
N LEU A 317 11.73 14.64 -12.66
CA LEU A 317 12.98 14.05 -13.11
C LEU A 317 13.66 15.03 -14.08
N ALA A 318 14.95 15.33 -13.90
CA ALA A 318 15.73 16.17 -14.81
C ALA A 318 17.01 15.48 -15.26
N GLN A 319 17.37 15.66 -16.54
CA GLN A 319 18.56 15.06 -17.16
C GLN A 319 19.07 15.93 -18.32
N CYS A 320 20.38 15.95 -18.54
CA CYS A 320 21.07 16.68 -19.62
C CYS A 320 21.18 15.88 -20.94
N ASP A 321 20.41 14.79 -21.10
CA ASP A 321 20.39 13.91 -22.27
C ASP A 321 18.93 13.52 -22.61
N GLU A 322 18.49 13.92 -23.80
CA GLU A 322 17.15 13.65 -24.32
C GLU A 322 16.88 12.14 -24.53
N GLN A 323 17.92 11.33 -24.78
CA GLN A 323 17.76 9.91 -25.11
C GLN A 323 17.24 9.08 -23.93
N VAL A 324 17.28 9.59 -22.70
CA VAL A 324 16.69 8.92 -21.53
C VAL A 324 15.16 8.89 -21.60
N PHE A 325 14.51 9.85 -22.27
CA PHE A 325 13.04 9.99 -22.27
C PHE A 325 12.34 9.40 -23.51
N THR A 326 12.77 8.22 -23.97
CA THR A 326 12.09 7.47 -25.04
C THR A 326 10.64 7.11 -24.69
N THR A 327 9.81 6.82 -25.70
CA THR A 327 8.41 6.38 -25.50
C THR A 327 8.29 5.10 -24.67
N THR A 328 9.29 4.22 -24.73
CA THR A 328 9.38 3.02 -23.87
C THR A 328 9.71 3.41 -22.43
N ASN A 329 10.74 4.23 -22.20
CA ASN A 329 11.13 4.67 -20.87
C ASN A 329 10.02 5.49 -20.19
N LEU A 330 9.30 6.34 -20.93
CA LEU A 330 8.15 7.09 -20.44
C LEU A 330 6.94 6.21 -20.09
N LYS A 331 6.82 4.96 -20.59
CA LYS A 331 5.82 3.99 -20.09
C LYS A 331 6.26 3.35 -18.77
N LEU A 332 7.57 3.13 -18.60
CA LEU A 332 8.14 2.54 -17.39
C LEU A 332 8.17 3.56 -16.23
N LEU A 333 8.58 4.80 -16.51
CA LEU A 333 8.59 5.91 -15.54
C LEU A 333 7.18 6.26 -15.01
N ARG A 334 6.13 6.11 -15.84
CA ARG A 334 4.74 6.22 -15.35
C ARG A 334 4.36 5.11 -14.37
N GLN A 335 4.71 3.86 -14.66
CA GLN A 335 4.52 2.73 -13.73
C GLN A 335 5.34 2.85 -12.44
N ILE A 336 6.44 3.61 -12.46
CA ILE A 336 7.22 3.98 -11.27
C ILE A 336 6.48 5.08 -10.49
N ALA A 337 6.02 6.14 -11.17
CA ALA A 337 5.22 7.21 -10.56
C ALA A 337 3.93 6.68 -9.90
N GLU A 338 3.24 5.71 -10.50
CA GLU A 338 2.08 5.02 -9.91
C GLU A 338 2.42 4.35 -8.57
N ARG A 339 3.57 3.64 -8.48
CA ARG A 339 4.04 3.00 -7.24
C ARG A 339 4.43 4.03 -6.18
N VAL A 340 5.10 5.10 -6.59
CA VAL A 340 5.47 6.24 -5.73
C VAL A 340 4.23 6.99 -5.23
N SER A 341 3.16 7.06 -6.04
CA SER A 341 1.87 7.64 -5.63
C SER A 341 1.25 6.86 -4.48
N ILE A 342 1.20 5.53 -4.59
CA ILE A 342 0.68 4.64 -3.53
C ILE A 342 1.51 4.78 -2.24
N ALA A 343 2.83 4.92 -2.37
CA ALA A 343 3.74 5.14 -1.25
C ALA A 343 3.42 6.43 -0.48
N ILE A 344 3.27 7.53 -1.21
CA ILE A 344 3.02 8.87 -0.66
C ILE A 344 1.60 8.96 -0.09
N ASP A 345 0.60 8.33 -0.72
CA ASP A 345 -0.76 8.25 -0.18
C ASP A 345 -0.76 7.57 1.21
N ASN A 346 -0.03 6.44 1.33
CA ASN A 346 0.13 5.71 2.58
C ASN A 346 0.89 6.53 3.64
N ALA A 347 1.98 7.22 3.27
CA ALA A 347 2.75 8.07 4.18
C ALA A 347 1.93 9.28 4.69
N LEU A 348 1.19 9.95 3.80
CA LEU A 348 0.32 11.07 4.15
C LEU A 348 -0.86 10.62 5.02
N ALA A 349 -1.50 9.49 4.67
CA ALA A 349 -2.56 8.89 5.49
C ALA A 349 -2.06 8.50 6.88
N TYR A 350 -0.87 7.91 6.99
CA TYR A 350 -0.26 7.56 8.27
C TYR A 350 0.02 8.81 9.13
N ARG A 351 0.55 9.89 8.52
CA ARG A 351 0.82 11.16 9.21
C ARG A 351 -0.47 11.81 9.74
N GLU A 352 -1.55 11.85 8.96
CA GLU A 352 -2.84 12.39 9.44
C GLU A 352 -3.49 11.47 10.49
N ILE A 353 -3.36 10.14 10.39
CA ILE A 353 -3.81 9.20 11.44
C ILE A 353 -3.10 9.47 12.78
N GLN A 354 -1.79 9.71 12.78
CA GLN A 354 -1.07 10.05 14.02
C GLN A 354 -1.51 11.42 14.55
N ARG A 355 -1.64 12.45 13.70
CA ARG A 355 -2.13 13.79 14.08
C ARG A 355 -3.54 13.76 14.69
N LEU A 356 -4.44 12.97 14.10
CA LEU A 356 -5.81 12.79 14.61
C LEU A 356 -5.82 12.02 15.93
N LYS A 357 -4.94 11.02 16.08
CA LYS A 357 -4.77 10.27 17.33
C LYS A 357 -4.19 11.15 18.45
N GLU A 358 -3.21 12.00 18.16
CA GLU A 358 -2.67 12.99 19.11
C GLU A 358 -3.77 13.95 19.58
N ARG A 359 -4.50 14.55 18.64
CA ARG A 359 -5.69 15.37 18.95
C ARG A 359 -6.72 14.63 19.80
N LEU A 360 -7.02 13.37 19.49
CA LEU A 360 -7.97 12.57 20.28
C LEU A 360 -7.43 12.24 21.68
N VAL A 361 -6.12 12.17 21.89
CA VAL A 361 -5.51 12.04 23.23
C VAL A 361 -5.62 13.37 23.99
N ASP A 362 -5.30 14.50 23.36
CA ASP A 362 -5.43 15.83 23.96
C ASP A 362 -6.89 16.17 24.29
N GLU A 363 -7.84 15.85 23.39
CA GLU A 363 -9.27 15.99 23.63
C GLU A 363 -9.77 15.05 24.73
N ASN A 364 -9.27 13.80 24.81
CA ASN A 364 -9.61 12.93 25.95
C ASN A 364 -9.04 13.45 27.27
N LEU A 365 -7.83 14.04 27.26
CA LEU A 365 -7.24 14.66 28.45
C LEU A 365 -8.08 15.86 28.89
N ALA A 366 -8.37 16.78 27.98
CA ALA A 366 -9.18 17.98 28.24
C ALA A 366 -10.63 17.63 28.64
N LEU A 367 -11.25 16.61 28.04
CA LEU A 367 -12.58 16.13 28.44
C LEU A 367 -12.55 15.40 29.78
N THR A 368 -11.49 14.66 30.10
CA THR A 368 -11.29 14.07 31.43
C THR A 368 -11.11 15.15 32.49
N GLU A 369 -10.33 16.21 32.21
CA GLU A 369 -10.23 17.38 33.08
C GLU A 369 -11.57 18.11 33.23
N GLN A 370 -12.33 18.31 32.14
CA GLN A 370 -13.66 18.92 32.20
C GLN A 370 -14.67 18.10 33.00
N LEU A 371 -14.70 16.77 32.84
CA LEU A 371 -15.55 15.88 33.64
C LEU A 371 -15.16 15.94 35.13
N ASN A 372 -13.86 15.86 35.44
CA ASN A 372 -13.33 16.03 36.80
C ASN A 372 -13.63 17.44 37.38
N ASN A 373 -13.76 18.47 36.55
CA ASN A 373 -14.18 19.82 36.96
C ASN A 373 -15.71 19.90 37.16
N VAL A 374 -16.52 19.21 36.35
CA VAL A 374 -18.00 19.16 36.48
C VAL A 374 -18.43 18.43 37.75
N GLU A 375 -17.63 17.49 38.26
CA GLU A 375 -17.82 16.90 39.60
C GLU A 375 -17.76 17.90 40.75
N SER A 376 -17.37 19.16 40.51
CA SER A 376 -17.52 20.26 41.47
C SER A 376 -18.98 20.54 41.86
N GLU A 377 -19.97 20.19 41.01
CA GLU A 377 -21.40 20.31 41.35
C GLU A 377 -21.87 19.42 42.53
N PHE A 378 -21.00 18.59 43.11
CA PHE A 378 -21.27 17.78 44.31
C PHE A 378 -20.49 18.25 45.55
N GLY A 379 -20.00 19.49 45.56
CA GLY A 379 -19.00 19.97 46.53
C GLY A 379 -19.39 20.07 48.02
N GLU A 380 -20.65 19.92 48.42
CA GLU A 380 -21.07 19.97 49.83
C GLU A 380 -21.45 18.59 50.39
N ILE A 381 -20.90 18.26 51.57
CA ILE A 381 -21.36 17.13 52.38
C ILE A 381 -22.64 17.55 53.09
N ILE A 382 -23.77 16.98 52.67
CA ILE A 382 -25.10 17.28 53.23
C ILE A 382 -25.41 16.29 54.36
N GLY A 383 -25.27 16.76 55.60
CA GLY A 383 -25.66 16.06 56.81
C GLY A 383 -25.56 16.96 58.03
N ARG A 384 -26.37 16.67 59.06
CA ARG A 384 -26.38 17.34 60.38
C ARG A 384 -26.58 16.36 61.54
N SER A 385 -26.89 15.08 61.26
CA SER A 385 -26.99 14.01 62.26
C SER A 385 -25.72 13.91 63.11
N GLU A 386 -25.85 13.50 64.37
CA GLU A 386 -24.70 13.32 65.27
C GLU A 386 -23.68 12.33 64.71
N ALA A 387 -24.15 11.25 64.08
CA ALA A 387 -23.32 10.26 63.40
C ALA A 387 -22.46 10.90 62.29
N MET A 388 -23.01 11.77 61.45
CA MET A 388 -22.24 12.49 60.44
C MET A 388 -21.30 13.53 61.04
N ASN A 389 -21.70 14.24 62.10
CA ASN A 389 -20.81 15.18 62.79
C ASN A 389 -19.60 14.47 63.41
N ASN A 390 -19.76 13.22 63.87
CA ASN A 390 -18.65 12.42 64.40
C ASN A 390 -17.72 11.91 63.29
N VAL A 391 -18.24 11.57 62.11
CA VAL A 391 -17.42 11.30 60.91
C VAL A 391 -16.63 12.55 60.48
N LEU A 392 -17.25 13.75 60.50
CA LEU A 392 -16.56 15.00 60.13
C LEU A 392 -15.41 15.33 61.09
N LYS A 393 -15.56 15.14 62.41
CA LYS A 393 -14.46 15.28 63.37
C LYS A 393 -13.30 14.31 63.09
N GLN A 394 -13.60 13.08 62.66
CA GLN A 394 -12.57 12.11 62.25
C GLN A 394 -11.85 12.55 60.97
N VAL A 395 -12.57 13.15 60.03
CA VAL A 395 -12.01 13.73 58.80
C VAL A 395 -11.06 14.89 59.11
N GLU A 396 -11.48 15.84 59.95
CA GLU A 396 -10.63 16.96 60.40
C GLU A 396 -9.36 16.46 61.11
N MET A 397 -9.51 15.50 62.03
CA MET A 397 -8.39 14.91 62.76
C MET A 397 -7.35 14.23 61.85
N VAL A 398 -7.80 13.46 60.84
CA VAL A 398 -6.90 12.71 59.96
C VAL A 398 -6.40 13.53 58.77
N ALA A 399 -7.09 14.60 58.37
CA ALA A 399 -6.68 15.43 57.24
C ALA A 399 -5.24 15.94 57.38
N HIS A 400 -4.86 16.34 58.59
CA HIS A 400 -3.55 16.90 58.91
C HIS A 400 -2.39 15.89 59.03
N SER A 401 -2.63 14.58 58.97
CA SER A 401 -1.57 13.56 58.92
C SER A 401 -1.39 13.01 57.50
N ASP A 402 -0.23 12.41 57.20
CA ASP A 402 -0.03 11.64 55.95
C ASP A 402 -0.50 10.17 56.05
N SER A 403 -1.24 9.82 57.11
CA SER A 403 -1.67 8.45 57.36
C SER A 403 -2.63 7.93 56.28
N THR A 404 -2.51 6.64 55.96
CA THR A 404 -3.49 5.90 55.15
C THR A 404 -4.85 5.90 55.84
N VAL A 405 -5.89 6.27 55.09
CA VAL A 405 -7.28 6.28 55.60
C VAL A 405 -8.08 5.18 54.90
N LEU A 406 -8.85 4.42 55.66
CA LEU A 406 -9.74 3.36 55.14
C LEU A 406 -11.21 3.74 55.42
N ILE A 407 -11.94 4.07 54.37
CA ILE A 407 -13.33 4.53 54.43
C ILE A 407 -14.26 3.32 54.22
N LEU A 408 -14.91 2.88 55.28
CA LEU A 408 -15.81 1.72 55.30
C LEU A 408 -17.27 2.19 55.28
N GLY A 409 -18.07 1.66 54.35
CA GLY A 409 -19.50 1.97 54.30
C GLY A 409 -20.20 1.47 53.04
N GLU A 410 -21.53 1.34 53.11
CA GLU A 410 -22.36 0.83 52.02
C GLU A 410 -22.24 1.66 50.72
N THR A 411 -22.63 1.08 49.60
CA THR A 411 -22.68 1.78 48.30
C THR A 411 -23.65 2.97 48.38
N GLY A 412 -23.28 4.12 47.80
CA GLY A 412 -24.09 5.34 47.84
C GLY A 412 -24.05 6.16 49.14
N THR A 413 -23.30 5.73 50.17
CA THR A 413 -23.20 6.47 51.46
C THR A 413 -22.44 7.79 51.40
N GLY A 414 -21.68 8.05 50.34
CA GLY A 414 -20.88 9.28 50.15
C GLY A 414 -19.37 9.14 50.40
N LYS A 415 -18.81 7.91 50.37
CA LYS A 415 -17.38 7.63 50.60
C LYS A 415 -16.42 8.57 49.84
N GLU A 416 -16.71 8.83 48.56
CA GLU A 416 -15.89 9.70 47.70
C GLU A 416 -15.92 11.19 48.13
N LEU A 417 -17.03 11.68 48.69
CA LEU A 417 -17.11 13.04 49.26
C LEU A 417 -16.26 13.15 50.53
N ILE A 418 -16.24 12.09 51.35
CA ILE A 418 -15.40 12.03 52.56
C ILE A 418 -13.92 11.97 52.18
N ALA A 419 -13.53 11.17 51.18
CA ALA A 419 -12.16 11.17 50.64
C ALA A 419 -11.74 12.55 50.13
N ARG A 420 -12.63 13.22 49.39
CA ARG A 420 -12.42 14.58 48.87
C ARG A 420 -12.24 15.61 49.99
N ALA A 421 -13.01 15.51 51.08
CA ALA A 421 -12.86 16.39 52.24
C ALA A 421 -11.53 16.18 53.00
N ILE A 422 -11.13 14.91 53.22
CA ILE A 422 -9.83 14.58 53.82
C ILE A 422 -8.68 15.20 53.00
N HIS A 423 -8.71 15.05 51.68
CA HIS A 423 -7.70 15.62 50.80
C HIS A 423 -7.70 17.16 50.83
N ASN A 424 -8.87 17.80 50.69
CA ASN A 424 -8.99 19.27 50.66
C ASN A 424 -8.50 19.94 51.95
N LEU A 425 -8.67 19.29 53.10
CA LEU A 425 -8.20 19.77 54.42
C LEU A 425 -6.74 19.38 54.72
N SER A 426 -6.10 18.57 53.87
CA SER A 426 -4.72 18.12 54.06
C SER A 426 -3.69 19.11 53.49
N GLY A 427 -2.45 19.04 53.96
CA GLY A 427 -1.32 19.79 53.40
C GLY A 427 -0.96 19.42 51.95
N ARG A 428 -1.59 18.39 51.36
CA ARG A 428 -1.41 17.97 49.97
C ARG A 428 -2.41 18.57 48.99
N ASN A 429 -3.35 19.41 49.46
CA ASN A 429 -4.38 20.05 48.64
C ASN A 429 -3.85 20.98 47.52
N GLY A 430 -2.57 21.35 47.55
CA GLY A 430 -1.89 22.09 46.47
C GLY A 430 -1.69 21.29 45.17
N ARG A 431 -1.90 19.97 45.18
CA ARG A 431 -1.99 19.10 43.98
C ARG A 431 -3.32 18.37 44.01
N ARG A 432 -3.98 18.20 42.85
CA ARG A 432 -5.30 17.52 42.76
C ARG A 432 -5.20 16.04 43.17
N MET A 433 -6.12 15.58 44.03
CA MET A 433 -6.33 14.16 44.30
C MET A 433 -6.57 13.35 43.02
N VAL A 434 -5.78 12.30 42.81
CA VAL A 434 -6.01 11.30 41.77
C VAL A 434 -7.05 10.30 42.27
N LYS A 435 -8.00 9.90 41.42
CA LYS A 435 -9.04 8.90 41.76
C LYS A 435 -8.97 7.69 40.85
N MET A 436 -9.33 6.53 41.40
CA MET A 436 -9.51 5.28 40.67
C MET A 436 -10.54 4.40 41.39
N ASN A 437 -11.38 3.68 40.66
CA ASN A 437 -12.28 2.66 41.20
C ASN A 437 -11.76 1.27 40.77
N CYS A 438 -11.70 0.33 41.71
CA CYS A 438 -11.11 -1.00 41.46
C CYS A 438 -12.07 -2.03 40.85
N ALA A 439 -13.39 -1.88 41.03
CA ALA A 439 -14.40 -2.80 40.49
C ALA A 439 -14.67 -2.58 38.98
N ALA A 440 -14.37 -1.39 38.44
CA ALA A 440 -14.75 -0.98 37.10
C ALA A 440 -13.91 -1.57 35.94
N MET A 441 -12.82 -2.30 36.20
CA MET A 441 -11.87 -2.73 35.15
C MET A 441 -11.32 -4.16 35.32
N PRO A 442 -11.11 -4.91 34.23
CA PRO A 442 -10.37 -6.19 34.26
C PRO A 442 -8.94 -6.04 34.78
N ALA A 443 -8.43 -7.08 35.47
CA ALA A 443 -7.16 -7.05 36.21
C ALA A 443 -5.96 -6.45 35.44
N GLY A 444 -5.68 -6.91 34.22
CA GLY A 444 -4.54 -6.40 33.43
C GLY A 444 -4.69 -4.93 32.95
N LEU A 445 -5.93 -4.42 32.85
CA LEU A 445 -6.18 -2.99 32.62
C LEU A 445 -6.05 -2.19 33.92
N LEU A 446 -6.51 -2.76 35.04
CA LEU A 446 -6.38 -2.16 36.37
C LEU A 446 -4.91 -1.97 36.76
N GLU A 447 -4.06 -2.98 36.51
CA GLU A 447 -2.61 -2.92 36.71
C GLU A 447 -1.95 -1.83 35.83
N SER A 448 -2.31 -1.82 34.55
CA SER A 448 -1.78 -0.90 33.53
C SER A 448 -2.14 0.57 33.79
N ASP A 449 -3.28 0.83 34.45
CA ASP A 449 -3.67 2.19 34.85
C ASP A 449 -3.10 2.57 36.23
N LEU A 450 -2.97 1.64 37.19
CA LEU A 450 -2.33 1.89 38.49
C LEU A 450 -0.82 2.23 38.35
N PHE A 451 -0.07 1.34 37.70
CA PHE A 451 1.40 1.35 37.69
C PHE A 451 2.00 1.84 36.37
N GLY A 452 1.19 1.97 35.31
CA GLY A 452 1.67 2.35 33.98
C GLY A 452 2.37 1.20 33.24
N HIS A 453 2.78 1.46 32.00
CA HIS A 453 3.46 0.48 31.15
C HIS A 453 4.49 1.12 30.23
N GLU A 454 5.54 0.36 29.90
CA GLU A 454 6.46 0.69 28.82
C GLU A 454 5.96 0.21 27.46
N ARG A 455 6.49 0.81 26.39
CA ARG A 455 6.21 0.40 25.02
C ARG A 455 6.63 -1.06 24.80
N GLY A 456 5.69 -1.89 24.36
CA GLY A 456 5.90 -3.32 24.13
C GLY A 456 5.59 -4.25 25.33
N ALA A 457 5.17 -3.71 26.48
CA ALA A 457 4.89 -4.50 27.69
C ALA A 457 3.82 -5.60 27.53
N PHE A 458 2.89 -5.42 26.60
CA PHE A 458 1.88 -6.40 26.20
C PHE A 458 1.45 -6.17 24.74
N THR A 459 0.74 -7.14 24.15
CA THR A 459 0.16 -7.03 22.80
C THR A 459 -0.84 -5.88 22.72
N GLY A 460 -0.43 -4.74 22.14
CA GLY A 460 -1.22 -3.50 22.09
C GLY A 460 -0.55 -2.30 22.79
N ALA A 461 0.53 -2.50 23.55
CA ALA A 461 1.31 -1.44 24.20
C ALA A 461 2.18 -0.65 23.20
N SER A 462 1.55 0.03 22.25
CA SER A 462 2.24 0.77 21.16
C SER A 462 3.01 2.01 21.64
N ALA A 463 2.74 2.48 22.85
CA ALA A 463 3.38 3.64 23.49
C ALA A 463 3.59 3.36 24.99
N GLN A 464 4.31 4.25 25.66
CA GLN A 464 4.44 4.27 27.12
C GLN A 464 3.20 4.95 27.76
N ARG A 465 2.79 4.51 28.95
CA ARG A 465 1.70 5.13 29.73
C ARG A 465 2.14 5.35 31.18
N ILE A 466 1.91 6.56 31.69
CA ILE A 466 2.13 6.96 33.07
C ILE A 466 0.98 6.41 33.95
N GLY A 467 1.31 5.81 35.10
CA GLY A 467 0.33 5.23 36.03
C GLY A 467 -0.26 6.22 37.04
N ARG A 468 -1.39 5.86 37.67
CA ARG A 468 -2.03 6.68 38.72
C ARG A 468 -1.11 6.98 39.91
N PHE A 469 -0.23 6.06 40.29
CA PHE A 469 0.76 6.31 41.34
C PHE A 469 1.76 7.40 40.97
N GLU A 470 2.21 7.43 39.72
CA GLU A 470 3.14 8.44 39.21
C GLU A 470 2.46 9.82 39.08
N LEU A 471 1.20 9.84 38.61
CA LEU A 471 0.35 11.05 38.56
C LEU A 471 0.00 11.60 39.95
N ALA A 472 0.08 10.78 41.00
CA ALA A 472 -0.28 11.15 42.37
C ALA A 472 0.91 11.63 43.23
N ASP A 473 2.13 11.75 42.66
CA ASP A 473 3.31 12.26 43.38
C ASP A 473 3.00 13.57 44.13
N LYS A 474 3.39 13.62 45.41
CA LYS A 474 3.14 14.72 46.37
C LYS A 474 1.67 15.12 46.47
N SER A 475 0.76 14.19 46.21
CA SER A 475 -0.68 14.35 46.31
C SER A 475 -1.31 13.17 47.07
N SER A 476 -2.62 12.99 46.92
CA SER A 476 -3.39 11.87 47.45
C SER A 476 -3.93 11.01 46.30
N LEU A 477 -3.87 9.69 46.47
CA LEU A 477 -4.54 8.72 45.60
C LEU A 477 -5.76 8.16 46.33
N PHE A 478 -6.93 8.30 45.72
CA PHE A 478 -8.17 7.68 46.17
C PHE A 478 -8.45 6.38 45.40
N LEU A 479 -8.48 5.25 46.12
CA LEU A 479 -8.90 3.95 45.59
C LEU A 479 -10.28 3.60 46.14
N ASP A 480 -11.33 3.73 45.31
CA ASP A 480 -12.66 3.23 45.66
C ASP A 480 -12.83 1.75 45.34
N GLU A 481 -13.65 1.09 46.15
CA GLU A 481 -13.93 -0.34 46.10
C GLU A 481 -12.64 -1.21 46.12
N VAL A 482 -11.68 -0.87 47.00
CA VAL A 482 -10.37 -1.57 47.12
C VAL A 482 -10.49 -3.07 47.43
N GLY A 483 -11.62 -3.50 48.01
CA GLY A 483 -11.95 -4.92 48.22
C GLY A 483 -12.23 -5.71 46.94
N ASP A 484 -12.39 -5.05 45.79
CA ASP A 484 -12.50 -5.67 44.48
C ASP A 484 -11.12 -5.80 43.78
N MET A 485 -10.02 -5.39 44.43
CA MET A 485 -8.68 -5.50 43.86
C MET A 485 -8.22 -6.98 43.73
N PRO A 486 -7.86 -7.44 42.51
CA PRO A 486 -7.37 -8.81 42.28
C PRO A 486 -6.17 -9.18 43.17
N LEU A 487 -6.18 -10.42 43.69
CA LEU A 487 -5.16 -10.93 44.62
C LEU A 487 -3.72 -10.83 44.09
N GLU A 488 -3.55 -10.87 42.76
CA GLU A 488 -2.27 -10.73 42.06
C GLU A 488 -1.67 -9.31 42.16
N LEU A 489 -2.50 -8.28 42.33
CA LEU A 489 -2.07 -6.87 42.40
C LEU A 489 -1.87 -6.39 43.85
N GLN A 490 -2.48 -7.07 44.82
CA GLN A 490 -2.35 -6.76 46.24
C GLN A 490 -0.88 -6.71 46.74
N PRO A 491 0.05 -7.58 46.30
CA PRO A 491 1.48 -7.46 46.60
C PRO A 491 2.14 -6.21 46.03
N LYS A 492 1.76 -5.77 44.82
CA LYS A 492 2.30 -4.55 44.21
C LYS A 492 1.82 -3.30 44.95
N LEU A 493 0.53 -3.24 45.31
CA LEU A 493 -0.01 -2.18 46.16
C LEU A 493 0.68 -2.14 47.55
N LEU A 494 0.91 -3.31 48.15
CA LEU A 494 1.65 -3.40 49.42
C LEU A 494 3.06 -2.83 49.30
N ARG A 495 3.77 -3.12 48.21
CA ARG A 495 5.13 -2.59 47.96
C ARG A 495 5.14 -1.06 47.95
N VAL A 496 4.25 -0.40 47.20
CA VAL A 496 4.18 1.07 47.20
C VAL A 496 3.87 1.63 48.60
N LEU A 497 2.98 0.96 49.33
CA LEU A 497 2.63 1.34 50.71
C LEU A 497 3.75 1.10 51.74
N GLN A 498 4.76 0.29 51.44
CA GLN A 498 5.88 0.00 52.32
C GLN A 498 7.14 0.78 51.95
N GLU A 499 7.49 0.79 50.66
CA GLU A 499 8.77 1.26 50.12
C GLU A 499 8.66 2.60 49.36
N GLN A 500 7.43 3.08 49.08
CA GLN A 500 7.15 4.27 48.25
C GLN A 500 7.74 4.18 46.83
N GLU A 501 7.90 2.96 46.31
CA GLU A 501 8.34 2.68 44.94
C GLU A 501 7.48 1.63 44.23
N PHE A 502 7.51 1.66 42.90
CA PHE A 502 6.86 0.67 42.03
C PHE A 502 7.63 0.49 40.72
N GLU A 503 7.22 -0.50 39.93
CA GLU A 503 7.74 -0.82 38.60
C GLU A 503 6.61 -0.73 37.58
N ARG A 504 6.87 -0.12 36.41
CA ARG A 504 5.93 -0.13 35.28
C ARG A 504 5.86 -1.51 34.64
N LEU A 505 4.72 -1.90 34.08
CA LEU A 505 4.61 -3.11 33.25
C LEU A 505 5.66 -3.08 32.13
N GLY A 506 6.38 -4.20 31.97
CA GLY A 506 7.47 -4.34 30.98
C GLY A 506 8.79 -3.65 31.36
N SER A 507 8.94 -3.18 32.61
CA SER A 507 10.15 -2.48 33.08
C SER A 507 10.61 -2.98 34.43
N ASN A 508 11.93 -3.16 34.59
CA ASN A 508 12.56 -3.41 35.89
C ASN A 508 13.08 -2.10 36.53
N LYS A 509 12.67 -0.93 36.02
CA LYS A 509 13.06 0.37 36.57
C LYS A 509 12.15 0.75 37.73
N LEU A 510 12.74 0.87 38.91
CA LEU A 510 12.10 1.42 40.10
C LEU A 510 11.78 2.91 39.91
N ILE A 511 10.56 3.29 40.29
CA ILE A 511 10.07 4.67 40.30
C ILE A 511 9.61 4.98 41.72
N GLN A 512 10.28 5.92 42.38
CA GLN A 512 9.84 6.46 43.67
C GLN A 512 8.71 7.47 43.48
N THR A 513 7.74 7.46 44.40
CA THR A 513 6.57 8.35 44.37
C THR A 513 6.09 8.63 45.80
N ASP A 514 5.84 9.90 46.13
CA ASP A 514 5.35 10.30 47.46
C ASP A 514 3.82 10.39 47.43
N VAL A 515 3.11 9.33 47.83
CA VAL A 515 1.65 9.22 47.66
C VAL A 515 0.96 8.89 48.97
N ARG A 516 0.09 9.80 49.44
CA ARG A 516 -0.87 9.51 50.51
C ARG A 516 -2.03 8.69 49.97
N LEU A 517 -2.27 7.50 50.50
CA LEU A 517 -3.38 6.66 50.08
C LEU A 517 -4.66 6.93 50.91
N ILE A 518 -5.78 7.09 50.22
CA ILE A 518 -7.13 7.02 50.81
C ILE A 518 -7.84 5.85 50.11
N ALA A 519 -8.21 4.83 50.86
CA ALA A 519 -8.91 3.66 50.33
C ALA A 519 -10.38 3.65 50.80
N ALA A 520 -11.28 3.11 49.98
CA ALA A 520 -12.68 2.95 50.32
C ALA A 520 -13.21 1.56 49.92
N THR A 521 -14.18 1.03 50.67
CA THR A 521 -14.90 -0.20 50.28
C THR A 521 -16.25 -0.34 51.00
N ASN A 522 -17.11 -1.19 50.45
CA ASN A 522 -18.34 -1.72 51.04
C ASN A 522 -18.20 -3.17 51.52
N ARG A 523 -17.09 -3.87 51.21
CA ARG A 523 -16.82 -5.26 51.59
C ARG A 523 -16.18 -5.34 52.98
N ASP A 524 -16.43 -6.44 53.71
CA ASP A 524 -15.71 -6.72 54.95
C ASP A 524 -14.34 -7.35 54.65
N LEU A 525 -13.30 -6.50 54.63
CA LEU A 525 -11.92 -6.94 54.41
C LEU A 525 -11.41 -7.90 55.50
N LYS A 526 -11.95 -7.90 56.72
CA LYS A 526 -11.56 -8.85 57.77
C LYS A 526 -12.03 -10.26 57.42
N GLN A 527 -13.27 -10.37 56.95
CA GLN A 527 -13.83 -11.64 56.47
C GLN A 527 -13.08 -12.13 55.22
N MET A 528 -12.81 -11.25 54.25
CA MET A 528 -12.01 -11.61 53.06
C MET A 528 -10.58 -12.06 53.39
N VAL A 529 -9.98 -11.60 54.50
CA VAL A 529 -8.69 -12.11 54.99
C VAL A 529 -8.80 -13.52 55.58
N ILE A 530 -9.90 -13.86 56.25
CA ILE A 530 -10.19 -15.22 56.73
C ILE A 530 -10.40 -16.17 55.54
N ASP A 531 -11.17 -15.72 54.54
CA ASP A 531 -11.50 -16.49 53.33
C ASP A 531 -10.36 -16.52 52.30
N ARG A 532 -9.25 -15.81 52.56
CA ARG A 532 -8.03 -15.70 51.74
C ARG A 532 -8.20 -14.98 50.39
N GLU A 533 -9.30 -14.27 50.18
CA GLU A 533 -9.53 -13.40 49.03
C GLU A 533 -8.76 -12.06 49.14
N PHE A 534 -8.36 -11.68 50.35
CA PHE A 534 -7.57 -10.48 50.61
C PHE A 534 -6.36 -10.81 51.50
N ARG A 535 -5.21 -10.18 51.24
CA ARG A 535 -3.99 -10.42 52.03
C ARG A 535 -4.03 -9.69 53.38
N SER A 536 -3.63 -10.39 54.43
CA SER A 536 -3.57 -9.85 55.79
C SER A 536 -2.56 -8.69 55.94
N ASP A 537 -1.39 -8.80 55.30
CA ASP A 537 -0.35 -7.75 55.33
C ASP A 537 -0.84 -6.43 54.70
N LEU A 538 -1.49 -6.50 53.54
CA LEU A 538 -2.15 -5.35 52.91
C LEU A 538 -3.29 -4.81 53.77
N TYR A 539 -4.15 -5.66 54.35
CA TYR A 539 -5.22 -5.22 55.22
C TYR A 539 -4.70 -4.37 56.39
N TYR A 540 -3.66 -4.83 57.10
CA TYR A 540 -3.07 -4.05 58.20
C TYR A 540 -2.40 -2.74 57.75
N ARG A 541 -1.90 -2.67 56.51
CA ARG A 541 -1.30 -1.44 55.94
C ARG A 541 -2.34 -0.45 55.40
N LEU A 542 -3.55 -0.91 55.09
CA LEU A 542 -4.70 -0.05 54.75
C LEU A 542 -5.47 0.42 55.98
N ASN A 543 -5.73 -0.48 56.94
CA ASN A 543 -6.50 -0.23 58.16
C ASN A 543 -5.66 0.52 59.23
N VAL A 544 -5.02 1.63 58.85
CA VAL A 544 -4.25 2.50 59.76
C VAL A 544 -5.18 3.50 60.45
N PHE A 545 -6.06 4.17 59.69
CA PHE A 545 -7.11 5.03 60.24
C PHE A 545 -8.48 4.68 59.60
N PRO A 546 -9.28 3.80 60.22
CA PRO A 546 -10.60 3.44 59.70
C PRO A 546 -11.66 4.50 60.03
N ILE A 547 -12.41 4.94 59.02
CA ILE A 547 -13.59 5.81 59.16
C ILE A 547 -14.81 5.03 58.70
N HIS A 548 -15.80 4.87 59.58
CA HIS A 548 -17.05 4.18 59.29
C HIS A 548 -18.14 5.20 58.93
N LEU A 549 -18.65 5.16 57.69
CA LEU A 549 -19.79 5.98 57.28
C LEU A 549 -21.10 5.30 57.67
N PRO A 550 -22.00 5.98 58.40
CA PRO A 550 -23.32 5.43 58.70
C PRO A 550 -24.14 5.28 57.41
N PRO A 551 -24.78 4.12 57.19
CA PRO A 551 -25.78 3.94 56.14
C PRO A 551 -27.00 4.83 56.41
N LEU A 552 -27.78 5.15 55.38
CA LEU A 552 -28.82 6.20 55.48
C LEU A 552 -29.90 5.90 56.55
N ARG A 553 -30.16 4.61 56.82
CA ARG A 553 -31.05 4.13 57.89
C ARG A 553 -30.62 4.52 59.31
N GLU A 554 -29.32 4.76 59.53
CA GLU A 554 -28.73 5.10 60.84
C GLU A 554 -28.54 6.61 61.02
N ARG A 555 -28.99 7.43 60.05
CA ARG A 555 -28.98 8.90 60.08
C ARG A 555 -30.28 9.49 59.48
N PRO A 556 -31.46 9.20 60.08
CA PRO A 556 -32.76 9.63 59.54
C PRO A 556 -32.90 11.15 59.41
N ASP A 557 -32.27 11.93 60.30
CA ASP A 557 -32.32 13.40 60.29
C ASP A 557 -31.69 14.04 59.03
N ASP A 558 -30.82 13.30 58.34
CA ASP A 558 -30.20 13.76 57.10
C ASP A 558 -31.12 13.56 55.88
N ILE A 559 -32.13 12.67 55.97
CA ILE A 559 -33.01 12.33 54.85
C ILE A 559 -33.79 13.56 54.34
N PRO A 560 -34.43 14.41 55.18
CA PRO A 560 -35.12 15.62 54.70
C PRO A 560 -34.18 16.62 54.01
N LEU A 561 -32.94 16.72 54.47
CA LEU A 561 -31.92 17.61 53.89
C LEU A 561 -31.46 17.11 52.52
N LEU A 562 -31.15 15.81 52.42
CA LEU A 562 -30.78 15.14 51.18
C LEU A 562 -31.91 15.18 50.15
N VAL A 563 -33.16 14.93 50.56
CA VAL A 563 -34.35 15.06 49.69
C VAL A 563 -34.46 16.48 49.16
N LYS A 564 -34.42 17.52 50.02
CA LYS A 564 -34.49 18.93 49.56
C LYS A 564 -33.37 19.27 48.56
N ALA A 565 -32.14 18.86 48.84
CA ALA A 565 -30.99 19.11 47.96
C ALA A 565 -31.09 18.39 46.62
N PHE A 566 -31.43 17.09 46.61
CA PHE A 566 -31.60 16.31 45.38
C PHE A 566 -32.80 16.78 44.56
N THR A 567 -33.93 17.12 45.19
CA THR A 567 -35.08 17.73 44.51
C THR A 567 -34.68 19.03 43.81
N PHE A 568 -33.95 19.93 44.50
CA PHE A 568 -33.48 21.18 43.90
C PHE A 568 -32.47 20.95 42.76
N LYS A 569 -31.51 20.03 42.93
CA LYS A 569 -30.51 19.70 41.88
C LYS A 569 -31.16 19.07 40.64
N ILE A 570 -32.10 18.15 40.82
CA ILE A 570 -32.86 17.53 39.72
C ILE A 570 -33.73 18.56 39.01
N ALA A 571 -34.42 19.43 39.76
CA ALA A 571 -35.23 20.50 39.21
C ALA A 571 -34.41 21.47 38.33
N ARG A 572 -33.25 21.93 38.84
CA ARG A 572 -32.29 22.75 38.10
C ARG A 572 -31.80 22.06 36.82
N ARG A 573 -31.43 20.77 36.90
CA ARG A 573 -31.00 19.97 35.72
C ARG A 573 -32.12 19.72 34.71
N MET A 574 -33.39 19.74 35.13
CA MET A 574 -34.57 19.61 34.28
C MET A 574 -35.18 20.96 33.84
N GLY A 575 -34.54 22.10 34.14
CA GLY A 575 -35.04 23.43 33.77
C GLY A 575 -36.37 23.82 34.44
N ARG A 576 -36.67 23.27 35.62
CA ARG A 576 -37.89 23.57 36.39
C ARG A 576 -37.55 24.32 37.67
N ASN A 577 -38.26 25.41 37.96
CA ASN A 577 -38.34 25.93 39.33
C ASN A 577 -39.28 25.04 40.16
N ILE A 578 -38.90 24.78 41.40
CA ILE A 578 -39.77 24.22 42.45
C ILE A 578 -39.75 25.22 43.59
N ASP A 579 -40.66 26.19 43.54
CA ASP A 579 -40.89 27.12 44.64
C ASP A 579 -41.55 26.38 45.80
N GLN A 580 -40.96 26.45 47.00
CA GLN A 580 -41.46 25.74 48.18
C GLN A 580 -42.74 26.40 48.72
N HIS A 581 -43.92 25.96 48.26
CA HIS A 581 -45.22 26.42 48.76
C HIS A 581 -46.22 25.26 49.00
N SER A 582 -46.02 24.52 50.09
CA SER A 582 -47.12 23.98 50.92
C SER A 582 -46.57 23.40 52.23
N GLY A 583 -46.92 24.00 53.36
CA GLY A 583 -46.74 23.37 54.67
C GLY A 583 -47.86 22.36 54.93
N GLY A 584 -47.50 21.16 55.41
CA GLY A 584 -48.44 20.10 55.78
C GLY A 584 -47.86 19.29 56.94
N ASN A 585 -48.66 19.03 57.97
CA ASN A 585 -48.22 18.44 59.23
C ASN A 585 -47.96 16.91 59.07
N PRO A 586 -46.97 16.32 59.77
CA PRO A 586 -46.70 14.88 59.66
C PRO A 586 -47.70 14.06 60.50
N ALA A 587 -48.73 13.52 59.86
CA ALA A 587 -49.65 12.53 60.41
C ALA A 587 -50.16 11.61 59.29
N HIS A 588 -50.60 10.41 59.65
CA HIS A 588 -51.07 9.34 58.75
C HIS A 588 -50.03 8.76 57.79
N SER A 589 -49.05 8.05 58.37
CA SER A 589 -48.70 6.74 57.83
C SER A 589 -49.75 5.72 58.29
N ASP A 590 -50.70 5.31 57.42
CA ASP A 590 -51.28 3.95 57.50
C ASP A 590 -52.14 3.56 56.29
N ALA A 591 -51.89 2.34 55.80
CA ALA A 591 -52.74 1.47 54.98
C ALA A 591 -53.28 1.92 53.59
N TYR A 592 -53.61 0.89 52.79
CA TYR A 592 -54.28 0.92 51.47
C TYR A 592 -53.50 1.56 50.30
N GLY A 593 -53.61 1.08 49.06
CA GLY A 593 -54.31 -0.11 48.56
C GLY A 593 -54.10 -0.26 47.04
N VAL A 594 -54.14 -1.50 46.52
CA VAL A 594 -53.80 -1.79 45.11
C VAL A 594 -55.02 -1.67 44.18
N ALA A 595 -54.77 -1.09 43.00
CA ALA A 595 -55.61 -1.06 41.79
C ALA A 595 -56.86 -0.14 41.76
N GLY A 596 -57.03 0.55 40.63
CA GLY A 596 -58.21 1.34 40.24
C GLY A 596 -58.00 1.98 38.86
N GLN A 597 -58.93 1.76 37.91
CA GLN A 597 -58.81 2.27 36.53
C GLN A 597 -59.61 3.55 36.27
N ARG A 598 -59.33 4.22 35.13
CA ARG A 598 -60.23 5.13 34.35
C ARG A 598 -60.58 6.48 35.04
N ALA A 599 -60.57 7.66 34.41
CA ALA A 599 -60.57 8.04 32.99
C ALA A 599 -60.54 9.59 32.82
N ARG A 600 -60.32 10.03 31.57
CA ARG A 600 -60.78 11.31 30.96
C ARG A 600 -60.49 12.65 31.67
N ALA A 601 -59.59 13.42 31.07
CA ALA A 601 -59.86 14.82 30.73
C ALA A 601 -59.20 15.15 29.38
N GLY A 602 -59.71 16.14 28.64
CA GLY A 602 -59.08 16.59 27.41
C GLY A 602 -59.82 17.74 26.74
N LYS A 603 -59.08 18.66 26.11
CA LYS A 603 -59.61 19.66 25.16
C LYS A 603 -58.49 20.27 24.31
N ARG A 604 -58.65 20.12 22.99
CA ARG A 604 -58.42 21.12 21.92
C ARG A 604 -57.18 22.02 21.99
N TYR A 605 -56.40 21.99 20.91
CA TYR A 605 -56.24 23.18 20.07
C TYR A 605 -56.57 22.87 18.60
N ARG A 606 -56.59 23.88 17.72
CA ARG A 606 -57.32 23.86 16.43
C ARG A 606 -56.51 23.31 15.25
N THR A 607 -57.25 22.76 14.30
CA THR A 607 -56.81 22.28 12.98
C THR A 607 -56.78 23.38 11.93
N GLY A 608 -55.81 23.28 11.01
CA GLY A 608 -55.95 23.63 9.60
C GLY A 608 -54.93 22.82 8.79
N GLY A 609 -55.24 22.20 7.65
CA GLY A 609 -56.54 22.06 6.97
C GLY A 609 -56.38 22.13 5.45
N ILE A 610 -56.97 21.18 4.71
CA ILE A 610 -56.73 20.90 3.26
C ILE A 610 -55.32 20.27 3.05
N ALA A 611 -55.07 19.27 2.19
CA ALA A 611 -55.90 18.58 1.17
C ALA A 611 -55.93 17.03 1.36
N HIS A 612 -56.31 16.30 0.30
CA HIS A 612 -56.25 14.84 0.09
C HIS A 612 -56.08 14.60 -1.44
N PRO A 613 -55.72 13.40 -1.97
CA PRO A 613 -56.39 12.08 -1.80
C PRO A 613 -55.40 10.98 -1.31
N ARG A 614 -55.76 9.74 -0.90
CA ARG A 614 -56.45 8.59 -1.55
C ARG A 614 -55.75 8.16 -2.86
N GLN A 615 -55.49 6.88 -3.20
CA GLN A 615 -55.72 5.54 -2.60
C GLN A 615 -54.77 4.54 -3.35
N THR A 616 -54.55 3.24 -3.08
CA THR A 616 -55.21 2.18 -2.28
C THR A 616 -54.17 1.09 -1.88
N TYR A 617 -54.54 0.11 -1.03
CA TYR A 617 -53.87 -1.20 -0.88
C TYR A 617 -54.66 -2.28 -1.64
N CYS A 618 -54.02 -3.19 -2.40
CA CYS A 618 -54.29 -4.65 -2.37
C CYS A 618 -53.39 -5.52 -3.29
N SER A 619 -53.49 -6.84 -3.08
CA SER A 619 -53.20 -7.99 -3.98
C SER A 619 -51.77 -8.30 -4.50
N SER A 620 -51.28 -9.46 -4.04
CA SER A 620 -50.25 -10.37 -4.60
C SER A 620 -50.76 -11.09 -5.90
N PRO A 621 -50.06 -12.09 -6.54
CA PRO A 621 -48.78 -12.75 -6.21
C PRO A 621 -47.84 -13.13 -7.42
N CYS A 622 -46.79 -13.90 -7.11
CA CYS A 622 -46.19 -15.00 -7.93
C CYS A 622 -45.10 -14.79 -9.02
N ARG A 623 -43.97 -15.51 -8.77
CA ARG A 623 -43.13 -16.36 -9.67
C ARG A 623 -41.86 -15.82 -10.36
N SER A 624 -40.88 -16.74 -10.42
CA SER A 624 -39.55 -16.70 -11.07
C SER A 624 -38.51 -15.74 -10.44
N GLY A 625 -37.22 -16.09 -10.35
CA GLY A 625 -36.58 -17.39 -10.60
C GLY A 625 -35.04 -17.33 -10.48
N ILE A 626 -34.39 -18.50 -10.38
CA ILE A 626 -32.91 -18.72 -10.42
C ILE A 626 -32.16 -18.12 -9.19
N SER A 627 -31.74 -18.87 -8.16
CA SER A 627 -30.88 -20.08 -8.06
C SER A 627 -29.36 -19.80 -8.03
N TRP A 628 -28.78 -19.76 -6.83
CA TRP A 628 -27.38 -20.12 -6.58
C TRP A 628 -27.29 -21.40 -5.74
N LYS A 629 -26.36 -22.30 -6.08
CA LYS A 629 -26.20 -23.63 -5.46
C LYS A 629 -24.72 -23.86 -5.10
N PRO A 630 -24.36 -24.11 -3.83
CA PRO A 630 -23.04 -24.60 -3.50
C PRO A 630 -22.95 -26.12 -3.68
N ARG A 631 -21.91 -26.61 -4.38
CA ARG A 631 -21.46 -28.01 -4.35
C ARG A 631 -19.94 -28.06 -4.47
N GLY A 632 -19.26 -28.48 -3.39
CA GLY A 632 -17.84 -28.84 -3.40
C GLY A 632 -17.60 -30.34 -3.54
N ARG A 633 -16.45 -30.81 -3.02
CA ARG A 633 -15.77 -32.13 -3.16
C ARG A 633 -14.68 -32.10 -4.24
N ARG A 634 -13.50 -32.73 -4.07
CA ARG A 634 -13.00 -33.61 -2.97
C ARG A 634 -11.47 -33.80 -3.05
N ARG A 635 -10.80 -33.85 -1.87
CA ARG A 635 -9.59 -34.67 -1.55
C ARG A 635 -8.28 -34.34 -2.32
N SER A 636 -7.08 -34.62 -1.81
CA SER A 636 -6.64 -35.19 -0.51
C SER A 636 -5.16 -34.93 -0.19
N CYS A 637 -4.82 -34.83 1.09
CA CYS A 637 -3.70 -35.60 1.67
C CYS A 637 -4.07 -36.02 3.12
N LEU A 638 -3.32 -36.93 3.77
CA LEU A 638 -3.82 -37.73 4.91
C LEU A 638 -2.71 -38.25 5.86
N ARG A 639 -3.01 -38.35 7.18
CA ARG A 639 -2.15 -38.86 8.30
C ARG A 639 -1.03 -37.88 8.71
N LYS A 640 -0.46 -37.88 9.93
CA LYS A 640 -0.47 -38.68 11.20
C LYS A 640 -0.04 -37.67 12.33
N VAL A 641 -0.20 -37.72 13.66
CA VAL A 641 -0.66 -38.60 14.78
C VAL A 641 -1.28 -37.58 15.81
N ARG A 642 -2.36 -37.72 16.60
CA ARG A 642 -3.03 -38.71 17.47
C ARG A 642 -2.44 -38.86 18.90
N MET A 643 -3.25 -38.50 19.92
CA MET A 643 -3.05 -38.73 21.38
C MET A 643 -1.87 -37.97 22.01
N ASN A 644 -1.84 -37.63 23.31
CA ASN A 644 -2.71 -37.95 24.46
C ASN A 644 -2.80 -36.71 25.40
N ILE A 645 -3.56 -36.61 26.50
CA ILE A 645 -4.38 -37.53 27.33
C ILE A 645 -5.55 -36.74 27.98
N SER A 646 -6.29 -37.38 28.93
CA SER A 646 -7.26 -36.87 29.93
C SER A 646 -7.74 -35.41 29.87
#